data_AF-H2ZMX0-F1
#
_entry.id   AF-H2ZMX0-F1
#
_cell.length_a   1.000
_cell.length_b   1.000
_cell.length_c   1.000
_cell.angle_alpha   90.00
_cell.angle_beta   90.00
_cell.angle_gamma   90.00
#
_symmetry.space_group_name_H-M   'P 1'
#
loop_
_entity.id
_entity.type
_entity.pdbx_description
1 polymer ?
#
loop_
_entity_poly.entity_id
_entity_poly.type
_entity_poly.pdbx_seq_one_letter_code
_entity_poly.pdbx_strand_id
1 'polypeptide(L)'
;PMLYFSERDIPRLRYKATNTHAKIAKIIKEAGKALKEKPEYYLPPKSFEKFGSRWNELYGNNLCAFAMYCVLYPEDIKALALVKLYMDRMTSYPDWYVAASRNIDEVPVGHSLTGYVTAYDFLFPVLEAERRKVYLQKIGNQTGVLYNVVQRGRAGWTRQRIHNHAPSNVFAMLIGAMVYEDFNPVVRLWRETAITMFEKAMSILEVVVDGSIDEGVAYGSYTSRGLSQYIFMAQRHFHKDHSQHSWLQQHFWFYFATALPGFQRTVGIADSNHNWFYGPESQLVFLDAFVMRNGYGNWLADRIRSAKPKNPPLARSMSQKWATVHTEFIFYDATLKSTQPVLPSNSSCHIFSDWGVVTYGGGQYLKRGNTFLSFKSGPIHGEAVSDIVEHRWFPNLDPGWTNFNPGHEHPDQNSFVFAPNGRYFITEALYAPKYSDLNNIVTFSPSEGSKCNSPWEGQIGECGKWLEYKKIPAPRGKIVTVTTSGEMIHMAGEAVGAYRPELGIRSVQRSMLLLTSEVLLVLDTIVLYSDSKIKTASTLFHNILHSFQPSTWNLMASAQVVYPEGPYAVFWLQEEGNSPTAHFVDHHYAEDKKITTRYVNITYPLNKGGSTKVAYIFVGPYTKLDRAWFHNTSTDEITHLSIMINQTEHKISMASLLTPVARRASLLGFGGYVTLKKDKQIIQFGYENTRLKLDRYTTYKYVVFMNGICFVCVLGLVIAVKKKSLLQTSTRWFWKCLFLITMTWLLTFYHFIWYLFSHIFFPHSEYVYGSTKQPLVFVVSLPGFGAELTEAMFSNSSDFLYFTTNDAPANVHGDDFNRYDACYWPPDFPGHSITGGWFASMKTEPLLFLNNLQNPSSHMKYLQRKFREMNKGPRFAVNLLSGFWNTKLEWLYDIIGPEMRTIIMVRDPRDWIYSLTREDLSSQQRVIQQNVLKSLLRKMKCSPPALLPWEYSSMKKGKEKRTLVEKLAFIWARNVATMVRIGRGIQIIRLEDLEKDPGRVVVEVFKRIGFTVSVPQINRVIRSVRTGYFPLLYEDAIKEDRDPEWTDNMEEDDIDIIEYVCSDVMKKLGY
;
A
#
# COMPACT_ATOMS: atom_id res chain seq x y z
N PRO A 1 -17.11 -33.54 -20.58
CA PRO A 1 -16.60 -32.41 -19.77
C PRO A 1 -17.29 -31.10 -20.14
N MET A 2 -17.63 -30.30 -19.14
CA MET A 2 -18.25 -28.98 -19.29
C MET A 2 -17.59 -27.91 -18.41
N LEU A 3 -17.03 -28.28 -17.24
CA LEU A 3 -16.56 -27.33 -16.24
C LEU A 3 -15.48 -26.41 -16.80
N TYR A 4 -14.34 -26.96 -17.21
CA TYR A 4 -13.20 -26.18 -17.67
C TYR A 4 -13.08 -26.09 -19.19
N PHE A 5 -13.53 -27.12 -19.89
CA PHE A 5 -13.45 -27.27 -21.33
C PHE A 5 -14.56 -28.21 -21.79
N SER A 6 -14.88 -28.16 -23.08
CA SER A 6 -15.84 -29.08 -23.71
C SER A 6 -15.14 -30.34 -24.23
N GLU A 7 -15.90 -31.39 -24.56
CA GLU A 7 -15.35 -32.58 -25.23
C GLU A 7 -14.62 -32.24 -26.55
N ARG A 8 -15.10 -31.21 -27.27
CA ARG A 8 -14.50 -30.75 -28.53
C ARG A 8 -13.10 -30.15 -28.35
N ASP A 9 -12.77 -29.70 -27.15
CA ASP A 9 -11.47 -29.10 -26.84
C ASP A 9 -10.37 -30.15 -26.56
N ILE A 10 -10.73 -31.40 -26.28
CA ILE A 10 -9.79 -32.45 -25.87
C ILE A 10 -8.66 -32.67 -26.90
N PRO A 11 -8.93 -32.80 -28.22
CA PRO A 11 -7.85 -32.93 -29.21
C PRO A 11 -6.86 -31.75 -29.17
N ARG A 12 -7.36 -30.52 -28.98
CA ARG A 12 -6.53 -29.33 -28.85
C ARG A 12 -5.69 -29.35 -27.58
N LEU A 13 -6.24 -29.81 -26.45
CA LEU A 13 -5.50 -29.96 -25.19
C LEU A 13 -4.36 -30.97 -25.33
N ARG A 14 -4.60 -32.11 -26.02
CA ARG A 14 -3.56 -33.10 -26.31
C ARG A 14 -2.45 -32.54 -27.20
N TYR A 15 -2.82 -31.78 -28.24
CA TYR A 15 -1.85 -31.08 -29.08
C TYR A 15 -1.02 -30.06 -28.29
N LYS A 16 -1.66 -29.26 -27.41
CA LYS A 16 -0.96 -28.34 -26.51
C LYS A 16 0.04 -29.08 -25.61
N ALA A 17 -0.33 -30.24 -25.08
CA ALA A 17 0.51 -31.03 -24.17
C ALA A 17 1.82 -31.52 -24.81
N THR A 18 1.84 -31.76 -26.13
CA THR A 18 3.04 -32.15 -26.86
C THR A 18 3.83 -30.97 -27.43
N ASN A 19 3.27 -29.76 -27.37
CA ASN A 19 3.86 -28.54 -27.93
C ASN A 19 3.97 -27.44 -26.87
N THR A 20 3.10 -26.44 -26.94
CA THR A 20 3.23 -25.18 -26.19
C THR A 20 3.14 -25.35 -24.67
N HIS A 21 2.49 -26.41 -24.18
CA HIS A 21 2.28 -26.68 -22.76
C HIS A 21 3.16 -27.83 -22.24
N ALA A 22 4.16 -28.29 -23.02
CA ALA A 22 4.94 -29.49 -22.72
C ALA A 22 5.61 -29.46 -21.33
N LYS A 23 6.07 -28.29 -20.86
CA LYS A 23 6.67 -28.14 -19.52
C LYS A 23 5.70 -28.49 -18.39
N ILE A 24 4.44 -28.09 -18.52
CA ILE A 24 3.38 -28.35 -17.53
C ILE A 24 2.87 -29.79 -17.69
N ALA A 25 2.67 -30.24 -18.94
CA ALA A 25 2.28 -31.61 -19.26
C ALA A 25 3.25 -32.66 -18.69
N LYS A 26 4.55 -32.34 -18.61
CA LYS A 26 5.56 -33.19 -17.98
C LYS A 26 5.25 -33.47 -16.50
N ILE A 27 4.81 -32.46 -15.74
CA ILE A 27 4.46 -32.62 -14.32
C ILE A 27 3.22 -33.52 -14.18
N ILE A 28 2.22 -33.34 -15.05
CA ILE A 28 1.03 -34.21 -15.11
C ILE A 28 1.44 -35.65 -15.43
N LYS A 29 2.38 -35.83 -16.38
CA LYS A 29 2.94 -37.14 -16.74
C LYS A 29 3.68 -37.81 -15.58
N GLU A 30 4.42 -37.03 -14.79
CA GLU A 30 5.08 -37.52 -13.57
C GLU A 30 4.05 -38.00 -12.52
N ALA A 31 2.92 -37.30 -12.37
CA ALA A 31 1.84 -37.73 -11.49
C ALA A 31 1.24 -39.08 -11.94
N GLY A 32 0.87 -39.20 -13.22
CA GLY A 32 0.35 -40.46 -13.78
C GLY A 32 1.35 -41.62 -13.68
N LYS A 33 2.64 -41.35 -13.93
CA LYS A 33 3.71 -42.34 -13.73
C LYS A 33 3.78 -42.81 -12.28
N ALA A 34 3.80 -41.88 -11.33
CA ALA A 34 3.90 -42.20 -9.91
C ALA A 34 2.72 -43.04 -9.40
N LEU A 35 1.49 -42.76 -9.86
CA LEU A 35 0.31 -43.57 -9.56
C LEU A 35 0.46 -45.01 -10.06
N LYS A 36 0.97 -45.20 -11.28
CA LYS A 36 1.17 -46.54 -11.86
C LYS A 36 2.28 -47.34 -11.21
N GLU A 37 3.37 -46.67 -10.80
CA GLU A 37 4.54 -47.31 -10.19
C GLU A 37 4.31 -47.65 -8.72
N LYS A 38 3.54 -46.82 -8.00
CA LYS A 38 3.27 -47.02 -6.56
C LYS A 38 1.78 -46.87 -6.22
N PRO A 39 0.89 -47.70 -6.79
CA PRO A 39 -0.55 -47.53 -6.65
C PRO A 39 -1.02 -47.59 -5.19
N GLU A 40 -0.46 -48.49 -4.38
CA GLU A 40 -0.84 -48.62 -2.96
C GLU A 40 -0.53 -47.40 -2.11
N TYR A 41 0.47 -46.60 -2.52
CA TYR A 41 0.87 -45.38 -1.83
C TYR A 41 -0.05 -44.20 -2.16
N TYR A 42 -0.58 -44.15 -3.38
CA TYR A 42 -1.37 -43.01 -3.87
C TYR A 42 -2.88 -43.25 -3.83
N LEU A 43 -3.35 -44.49 -3.93
CA LEU A 43 -4.78 -44.79 -3.85
C LEU A 43 -5.32 -44.50 -2.44
N PRO A 44 -6.58 -44.02 -2.33
CA PRO A 44 -7.28 -43.95 -1.05
C PRO A 44 -7.27 -45.32 -0.37
N PRO A 45 -7.15 -45.40 0.96
CA PRO A 45 -7.16 -46.66 1.69
C PRO A 45 -8.40 -47.51 1.40
N LYS A 46 -8.34 -48.83 1.54
CA LYS A 46 -9.56 -49.64 1.34
C LYS A 46 -10.65 -49.34 2.38
N SER A 47 -10.27 -49.00 3.61
CA SER A 47 -11.20 -48.75 4.72
C SER A 47 -11.37 -47.25 5.02
N PHE A 48 -12.57 -46.87 5.44
CA PHE A 48 -12.89 -45.50 5.81
C PHE A 48 -12.12 -45.04 7.06
N GLU A 49 -11.91 -45.94 8.03
CA GLU A 49 -11.20 -45.63 9.28
C GLU A 49 -9.78 -45.12 8.99
N LYS A 50 -9.09 -45.75 8.04
CA LYS A 50 -7.75 -45.32 7.63
C LYS A 50 -7.81 -44.03 6.81
N PHE A 51 -8.80 -43.87 5.93
CA PHE A 51 -9.02 -42.64 5.16
C PHE A 51 -9.29 -41.42 6.05
N GLY A 52 -10.13 -41.55 7.07
CA GLY A 52 -10.53 -40.49 7.99
C GLY A 52 -9.59 -40.31 9.19
N SER A 53 -8.59 -41.16 9.39
CA SER A 53 -7.71 -41.11 10.57
C SER A 53 -6.79 -39.88 10.66
N ARG A 54 -6.54 -39.19 9.55
CA ARG A 54 -5.63 -38.04 9.44
C ARG A 54 -6.16 -37.06 8.41
N TRP A 55 -5.60 -35.84 8.37
CA TRP A 55 -5.91 -34.86 7.33
C TRP A 55 -5.75 -35.47 5.93
N ASN A 56 -6.83 -35.50 5.16
CA ASN A 56 -6.98 -36.37 3.99
C ASN A 56 -7.18 -35.58 2.67
N GLU A 57 -6.90 -34.27 2.67
CA GLU A 57 -7.02 -33.40 1.49
C GLU A 57 -6.23 -33.92 0.26
N LEU A 58 -5.16 -34.68 0.52
CA LEU A 58 -4.27 -35.24 -0.50
C LEU A 58 -5.05 -36.05 -1.54
N TYR A 59 -6.14 -36.72 -1.13
CA TYR A 59 -6.85 -37.62 -2.00
C TYR A 59 -7.67 -36.87 -3.06
N GLY A 60 -8.34 -35.77 -2.68
CA GLY A 60 -9.01 -34.90 -3.63
C GLY A 60 -8.01 -34.14 -4.51
N ASN A 61 -6.96 -33.59 -3.90
CA ASN A 61 -5.98 -32.78 -4.62
C ASN A 61 -5.25 -33.53 -5.75
N ASN A 62 -4.79 -34.76 -5.47
CA ASN A 62 -4.07 -35.55 -6.48
C ASN A 62 -5.00 -36.10 -7.57
N LEU A 63 -6.28 -36.33 -7.26
CA LEU A 63 -7.26 -36.86 -8.20
C LEU A 63 -7.45 -35.95 -9.42
N CYS A 64 -7.40 -34.61 -9.24
CA CYS A 64 -7.45 -33.67 -10.37
C CYS A 64 -6.31 -33.92 -11.39
N ALA A 65 -5.08 -34.10 -10.89
CA ALA A 65 -3.91 -34.33 -11.74
C ALA A 65 -3.98 -35.69 -12.46
N PHE A 66 -4.45 -36.74 -11.75
CA PHE A 66 -4.61 -38.06 -12.34
C PHE A 66 -5.72 -38.11 -13.39
N ALA A 67 -6.83 -37.40 -13.17
CA ALA A 67 -7.89 -37.26 -14.17
C ALA A 67 -7.39 -36.50 -15.40
N MET A 68 -6.69 -35.38 -15.19
CA MET A 68 -6.10 -34.61 -16.30
C MET A 68 -5.09 -35.45 -17.09
N TYR A 69 -4.29 -36.28 -16.43
CA TYR A 69 -3.39 -37.24 -17.10
C TYR A 69 -4.17 -38.17 -18.03
N CYS A 70 -5.27 -38.76 -17.57
CA CYS A 70 -6.08 -39.67 -18.40
C CYS A 70 -6.76 -38.94 -19.58
N VAL A 71 -7.07 -37.65 -19.46
CA VAL A 71 -7.56 -36.83 -20.59
C VAL A 71 -6.47 -36.63 -21.64
N LEU A 72 -5.24 -36.31 -21.20
CA LEU A 72 -4.11 -36.01 -22.08
C LEU A 72 -3.49 -37.27 -22.73
N TYR A 73 -3.52 -38.41 -22.04
CA TYR A 73 -2.88 -39.66 -22.44
C TYR A 73 -3.89 -40.83 -22.40
N PRO A 74 -4.92 -40.82 -23.29
CA PRO A 74 -6.01 -41.80 -23.27
C PRO A 74 -5.57 -43.25 -23.53
N GLU A 75 -4.42 -43.44 -24.19
CA GLU A 75 -3.84 -44.74 -24.52
C GLU A 75 -3.39 -45.53 -23.27
N ASP A 76 -3.18 -44.85 -22.14
CA ASP A 76 -2.75 -45.45 -20.89
C ASP A 76 -3.93 -46.02 -20.10
N ILE A 77 -4.46 -47.14 -20.58
CA ILE A 77 -5.60 -47.85 -19.98
C ILE A 77 -5.34 -48.26 -18.53
N LYS A 78 -4.07 -48.50 -18.14
CA LYS A 78 -3.70 -48.88 -16.78
C LYS A 78 -3.90 -47.70 -15.82
N ALA A 79 -3.49 -46.49 -16.21
CA ALA A 79 -3.75 -45.30 -15.41
C ALA A 79 -5.26 -45.05 -15.25
N LEU A 80 -6.02 -45.15 -16.34
CA LEU A 80 -7.48 -44.98 -16.30
C LEU A 80 -8.15 -45.99 -15.37
N ALA A 81 -7.74 -47.26 -15.41
CA ALA A 81 -8.26 -48.30 -14.51
C ALA A 81 -7.95 -47.98 -13.03
N LEU A 82 -6.74 -47.47 -12.72
CA LEU A 82 -6.37 -47.07 -11.36
C LEU A 82 -7.17 -45.85 -10.89
N VAL A 83 -7.43 -44.87 -11.75
CA VAL A 83 -8.26 -43.69 -11.41
C VAL A 83 -9.72 -44.09 -11.20
N LYS A 84 -10.25 -45.01 -12.01
CA LYS A 84 -11.58 -45.61 -11.77
C LYS A 84 -11.65 -46.30 -10.39
N LEU A 85 -10.66 -47.13 -10.06
CA LEU A 85 -10.56 -47.75 -8.73
C LEU A 85 -10.43 -46.72 -7.60
N TYR A 86 -9.71 -45.62 -7.84
CA TYR A 86 -9.57 -44.50 -6.91
C TYR A 86 -10.94 -43.91 -6.56
N MET A 87 -11.73 -43.59 -7.59
CA MET A 87 -13.07 -43.02 -7.45
C MET A 87 -14.05 -44.03 -6.84
N ASP A 88 -13.96 -45.32 -7.20
CA ASP A 88 -14.75 -46.40 -6.58
C ASP A 88 -14.53 -46.46 -5.07
N ARG A 89 -13.27 -46.37 -4.59
CA ARG A 89 -12.97 -46.34 -3.14
C ARG A 89 -13.57 -45.12 -2.47
N MET A 90 -13.38 -43.92 -3.01
CA MET A 90 -13.95 -42.70 -2.45
C MET A 90 -15.49 -42.73 -2.42
N THR A 91 -16.12 -43.35 -3.41
CA THR A 91 -17.57 -43.56 -3.45
C THR A 91 -18.05 -44.46 -2.33
N SER A 92 -17.31 -45.53 -2.05
CA SER A 92 -17.68 -46.53 -1.05
C SER A 92 -17.69 -46.02 0.40
N TYR A 93 -17.00 -44.92 0.68
CA TYR A 93 -16.97 -44.34 2.02
C TYR A 93 -18.30 -43.70 2.40
N PRO A 94 -18.70 -43.73 3.68
CA PRO A 94 -19.92 -43.07 4.14
C PRO A 94 -19.88 -41.55 3.89
N ASP A 95 -18.78 -40.90 4.24
CA ASP A 95 -18.51 -39.50 3.96
C ASP A 95 -17.00 -39.26 3.74
N TRP A 96 -16.61 -37.99 3.58
CA TRP A 96 -15.23 -37.59 3.34
C TRP A 96 -14.62 -36.77 4.49
N TYR A 97 -15.18 -36.84 5.69
CA TYR A 97 -14.62 -36.14 6.84
C TYR A 97 -13.33 -36.79 7.35
N VAL A 98 -12.53 -35.99 8.03
CA VAL A 98 -11.54 -36.50 8.99
C VAL A 98 -12.30 -36.83 10.27
N ALA A 99 -12.08 -38.03 10.82
CA ALA A 99 -12.86 -38.56 11.94
C ALA A 99 -12.81 -37.64 13.18
N ALA A 100 -11.64 -37.08 13.48
CA ALA A 100 -11.43 -36.19 14.63
C ALA A 100 -12.11 -34.81 14.49
N SER A 101 -12.46 -34.37 13.29
CA SER A 101 -13.10 -33.08 13.00
C SER A 101 -14.43 -33.22 12.27
N ARG A 102 -15.05 -34.40 12.35
CA ARG A 102 -16.31 -34.72 11.66
C ARG A 102 -17.42 -33.78 12.11
N ASN A 103 -18.10 -33.14 11.17
CA ASN A 103 -19.11 -32.08 11.39
C ASN A 103 -18.59 -30.82 12.13
N ILE A 104 -17.28 -30.65 12.25
CA ILE A 104 -16.64 -29.45 12.82
C ILE A 104 -15.92 -28.68 11.72
N ASP A 105 -15.19 -29.40 10.85
CA ASP A 105 -14.43 -28.82 9.75
C ASP A 105 -14.75 -29.52 8.42
N GLU A 106 -15.28 -28.75 7.47
CA GLU A 106 -15.68 -29.21 6.15
C GLU A 106 -14.59 -29.10 5.09
N VAL A 107 -13.44 -28.49 5.38
CA VAL A 107 -12.34 -28.36 4.40
C VAL A 107 -11.92 -29.71 3.79
N PRO A 108 -11.76 -30.80 4.57
CA PRO A 108 -11.51 -32.14 4.01
C PRO A 108 -12.54 -32.60 2.97
N VAL A 109 -13.81 -32.31 3.23
CA VAL A 109 -14.93 -32.61 2.32
C VAL A 109 -14.83 -31.73 1.08
N GLY A 110 -14.56 -30.42 1.24
CA GLY A 110 -14.36 -29.49 0.13
C GLY A 110 -13.25 -29.92 -0.83
N HIS A 111 -12.10 -30.36 -0.30
CA HIS A 111 -11.01 -30.89 -1.11
C HIS A 111 -11.37 -32.17 -1.85
N SER A 112 -11.95 -33.14 -1.13
CA SER A 112 -12.38 -34.42 -1.69
C SER A 112 -13.41 -34.20 -2.80
N LEU A 113 -14.42 -33.37 -2.56
CA LEU A 113 -15.47 -33.05 -3.52
C LEU A 113 -14.93 -32.29 -4.74
N THR A 114 -14.03 -31.33 -4.54
CA THR A 114 -13.41 -30.61 -5.66
C THR A 114 -12.69 -31.57 -6.62
N GLY A 115 -11.87 -32.45 -6.08
CA GLY A 115 -11.15 -33.46 -6.86
C GLY A 115 -12.08 -34.45 -7.54
N TYR A 116 -13.09 -34.91 -6.81
CA TYR A 116 -14.03 -35.92 -7.27
C TYR A 116 -14.92 -35.44 -8.42
N VAL A 117 -15.49 -34.22 -8.28
CA VAL A 117 -16.31 -33.60 -9.32
C VAL A 117 -15.49 -33.30 -10.57
N THR A 118 -14.27 -32.77 -10.39
CA THR A 118 -13.36 -32.50 -11.52
C THR A 118 -13.02 -33.78 -12.28
N ALA A 119 -12.71 -34.87 -11.58
CA ALA A 119 -12.43 -36.15 -12.22
C ALA A 119 -13.66 -36.75 -12.91
N TYR A 120 -14.84 -36.63 -12.29
CA TYR A 120 -16.10 -37.05 -12.91
C TYR A 120 -16.34 -36.32 -14.24
N ASP A 121 -16.22 -34.99 -14.26
CA ASP A 121 -16.43 -34.18 -15.46
C ASP A 121 -15.41 -34.50 -16.56
N PHE A 122 -14.13 -34.60 -16.20
CA PHE A 122 -13.04 -34.87 -17.14
C PHE A 122 -13.15 -36.26 -17.77
N LEU A 123 -13.52 -37.26 -16.97
CA LEU A 123 -13.59 -38.66 -17.40
C LEU A 123 -14.99 -39.07 -17.86
N PHE A 124 -15.99 -38.17 -17.79
CA PHE A 124 -17.36 -38.47 -18.19
C PHE A 124 -17.46 -39.23 -19.53
N PRO A 125 -16.75 -38.85 -20.61
CA PRO A 125 -16.84 -39.56 -21.89
C PRO A 125 -16.43 -41.05 -21.83
N VAL A 126 -15.54 -41.42 -20.89
CA VAL A 126 -14.94 -42.76 -20.79
C VAL A 126 -15.40 -43.57 -19.57
N LEU A 127 -16.28 -43.01 -18.74
CA LEU A 127 -16.92 -43.71 -17.62
C LEU A 127 -18.09 -44.56 -18.11
N GLU A 128 -18.24 -45.76 -17.54
CA GLU A 128 -19.39 -46.63 -17.78
C GLU A 128 -20.67 -46.03 -17.17
N ALA A 129 -21.83 -46.33 -17.76
CA ALA A 129 -23.12 -45.76 -17.36
C ALA A 129 -23.42 -45.97 -15.86
N GLU A 130 -23.11 -47.15 -15.31
CA GLU A 130 -23.33 -47.44 -13.89
C GLU A 130 -22.46 -46.56 -12.98
N ARG A 131 -21.16 -46.42 -13.30
CA ARG A 131 -20.28 -45.51 -12.56
C ARG A 131 -20.76 -44.06 -12.68
N ARG A 132 -21.21 -43.63 -13.86
CA ARG A 132 -21.74 -42.26 -14.04
C ARG A 132 -22.89 -42.00 -13.08
N LYS A 133 -23.82 -42.95 -12.92
CA LYS A 133 -24.97 -42.85 -12.02
C LYS A 133 -24.53 -42.80 -10.54
N VAL A 134 -23.73 -43.78 -10.11
CA VAL A 134 -23.31 -43.89 -8.70
C VAL A 134 -22.45 -42.70 -8.28
N TYR A 135 -21.51 -42.28 -9.12
CA TYR A 135 -20.63 -41.15 -8.83
C TYR A 135 -21.41 -39.84 -8.75
N LEU A 136 -22.39 -39.63 -9.65
CA LEU A 136 -23.25 -38.46 -9.64
C LEU A 136 -24.09 -38.38 -8.36
N GLN A 137 -24.62 -39.52 -7.90
CA GLN A 137 -25.34 -39.59 -6.62
C GLN A 137 -24.43 -39.24 -5.43
N LYS A 138 -23.18 -39.74 -5.42
CA LYS A 138 -22.20 -39.38 -4.37
C LYS A 138 -21.90 -37.88 -4.39
N ILE A 139 -21.73 -37.28 -5.57
CA ILE A 139 -21.55 -35.82 -5.74
C ILE A 139 -22.74 -35.07 -5.12
N GLY A 140 -23.97 -35.38 -5.53
CA GLY A 140 -25.18 -34.73 -5.00
C GLY A 140 -25.29 -34.82 -3.47
N ASN A 141 -24.99 -35.98 -2.89
CA ASN A 141 -24.99 -36.18 -1.44
C ASN A 141 -23.96 -35.28 -0.72
N GLN A 142 -22.72 -35.24 -1.20
CA GLN A 142 -21.65 -34.46 -0.54
C GLN A 142 -21.81 -32.95 -0.77
N THR A 143 -22.31 -32.53 -1.94
CA THR A 143 -22.68 -31.13 -2.17
C THR A 143 -23.82 -30.70 -1.25
N GLY A 144 -24.83 -31.55 -1.06
CA GLY A 144 -25.93 -31.30 -0.14
C GLY A 144 -25.48 -31.14 1.32
N VAL A 145 -24.43 -31.87 1.74
CA VAL A 145 -23.80 -31.68 3.06
C VAL A 145 -23.28 -30.26 3.23
N LEU A 146 -22.49 -29.75 2.26
CA LEU A 146 -21.95 -28.39 2.31
C LEU A 146 -23.07 -27.33 2.28
N TYR A 147 -24.06 -27.51 1.41
CA TYR A 147 -25.20 -26.60 1.34
C TYR A 147 -26.00 -26.54 2.64
N ASN A 148 -26.22 -27.68 3.31
CA ASN A 148 -26.88 -27.73 4.61
C ASN A 148 -26.08 -26.98 5.70
N VAL A 149 -24.74 -26.95 5.62
CA VAL A 149 -23.91 -26.11 6.51
C VAL A 149 -24.23 -24.64 6.32
N VAL A 150 -24.31 -24.19 5.05
CA VAL A 150 -24.64 -22.80 4.69
C VAL A 150 -26.03 -22.44 5.19
N GLN A 151 -27.04 -23.27 4.90
CA GLN A 151 -28.43 -23.03 5.31
C GLN A 151 -28.59 -22.92 6.83
N ARG A 152 -27.88 -23.75 7.60
CA ARG A 152 -27.92 -23.69 9.07
C ARG A 152 -27.02 -22.61 9.65
N GLY A 153 -26.14 -22.00 8.85
CA GLY A 153 -25.15 -21.02 9.31
C GLY A 153 -24.23 -21.55 10.41
N ARG A 154 -23.97 -22.87 10.46
CA ARG A 154 -23.32 -23.52 11.62
C ARG A 154 -21.80 -23.35 11.68
N ALA A 155 -21.17 -22.94 10.58
CA ALA A 155 -19.72 -22.80 10.46
C ALA A 155 -19.32 -21.37 10.07
N GLY A 156 -18.18 -20.91 10.56
CA GLY A 156 -17.69 -19.54 10.34
C GLY A 156 -17.57 -19.17 8.85
N TRP A 157 -17.10 -20.10 8.02
CA TRP A 157 -16.92 -19.92 6.57
C TRP A 157 -18.22 -19.58 5.81
N THR A 158 -19.40 -19.82 6.42
CA THR A 158 -20.69 -19.41 5.83
C THR A 158 -20.89 -17.88 5.82
N ARG A 159 -20.14 -17.15 6.66
CA ARG A 159 -20.16 -15.68 6.77
C ARG A 159 -18.79 -15.05 6.51
N GLN A 160 -17.71 -15.75 6.85
CA GLN A 160 -16.31 -15.32 6.72
C GLN A 160 -15.80 -15.57 5.30
N ARG A 161 -16.20 -14.73 4.36
CA ARG A 161 -16.15 -15.02 2.91
C ARG A 161 -14.76 -14.93 2.27
N ILE A 162 -13.86 -14.15 2.86
CA ILE A 162 -12.48 -13.97 2.36
C ILE A 162 -11.46 -14.85 3.10
N HIS A 163 -11.87 -15.52 4.18
CA HIS A 163 -11.05 -16.50 4.91
C HIS A 163 -10.92 -17.79 4.10
N ASN A 164 -9.73 -18.38 4.04
CA ASN A 164 -9.36 -19.53 3.19
C ASN A 164 -10.35 -20.72 3.16
N HIS A 165 -11.05 -21.00 4.27
CA HIS A 165 -12.08 -22.06 4.32
C HIS A 165 -13.25 -21.79 3.34
N ALA A 166 -13.67 -20.53 3.19
CA ALA A 166 -14.84 -20.19 2.39
C ALA A 166 -14.61 -20.43 0.89
N PRO A 167 -13.58 -19.85 0.23
CA PRO A 167 -13.32 -20.15 -1.18
C PRO A 167 -13.13 -21.64 -1.48
N SER A 168 -12.55 -22.40 -0.53
CA SER A 168 -12.35 -23.85 -0.69
C SER A 168 -13.66 -24.64 -0.68
N ASN A 169 -14.53 -24.40 0.31
CA ASN A 169 -15.78 -25.14 0.48
C ASN A 169 -16.86 -24.67 -0.50
N VAL A 170 -16.96 -23.36 -0.72
CA VAL A 170 -17.96 -22.78 -1.62
C VAL A 170 -17.66 -23.16 -3.07
N PHE A 171 -16.39 -23.22 -3.48
CA PHE A 171 -16.03 -23.70 -4.82
C PHE A 171 -16.44 -25.15 -5.03
N ALA A 172 -16.17 -26.03 -4.06
CA ALA A 172 -16.56 -27.43 -4.12
C ALA A 172 -18.09 -27.60 -4.22
N MET A 173 -18.84 -26.79 -3.46
CA MET A 173 -20.30 -26.74 -3.52
C MET A 173 -20.78 -26.27 -4.90
N LEU A 174 -20.18 -25.22 -5.46
CA LEU A 174 -20.53 -24.66 -6.77
C LEU A 174 -20.41 -25.70 -7.88
N ILE A 175 -19.23 -26.30 -8.06
CA ILE A 175 -19.02 -27.23 -9.17
C ILE A 175 -19.81 -28.53 -9.00
N GLY A 176 -20.02 -28.98 -7.76
CA GLY A 176 -20.87 -30.13 -7.48
C GLY A 176 -22.34 -29.85 -7.82
N ALA A 177 -22.83 -28.65 -7.51
CA ALA A 177 -24.18 -28.22 -7.89
C ALA A 177 -24.35 -28.14 -9.41
N MET A 178 -23.38 -27.55 -10.11
CA MET A 178 -23.40 -27.42 -11.58
C MET A 178 -23.49 -28.79 -12.28
N VAL A 179 -22.72 -29.78 -11.83
CA VAL A 179 -22.73 -31.13 -12.44
C VAL A 179 -23.99 -31.93 -12.08
N TYR A 180 -24.61 -31.64 -10.93
CA TYR A 180 -25.78 -32.39 -10.43
C TYR A 180 -27.13 -31.77 -10.86
N GLU A 181 -27.15 -30.52 -11.30
CA GLU A 181 -28.37 -29.76 -11.63
C GLU A 181 -29.26 -30.45 -12.69
N ASP A 182 -28.66 -31.04 -13.73
CA ASP A 182 -29.40 -31.74 -14.80
C ASP A 182 -30.20 -32.95 -14.28
N PHE A 183 -29.76 -33.56 -13.18
CA PHE A 183 -30.44 -34.69 -12.56
C PHE A 183 -31.50 -34.25 -11.54
N ASN A 184 -31.26 -33.16 -10.82
CA ASN A 184 -32.21 -32.60 -9.85
C ASN A 184 -32.23 -31.07 -9.90
N PRO A 185 -33.22 -30.46 -10.57
CA PRO A 185 -33.31 -29.00 -10.72
C PRO A 185 -33.37 -28.20 -9.41
N VAL A 186 -33.77 -28.81 -8.28
CA VAL A 186 -33.81 -28.15 -6.96
C VAL A 186 -32.42 -27.66 -6.53
N VAL A 187 -31.35 -28.25 -7.09
CA VAL A 187 -29.95 -27.94 -6.81
C VAL A 187 -29.52 -26.59 -7.40
N ARG A 188 -30.33 -25.99 -8.29
CA ARG A 188 -30.11 -24.63 -8.81
C ARG A 188 -29.91 -23.61 -7.69
N LEU A 189 -30.66 -23.73 -6.60
CA LEU A 189 -30.53 -22.86 -5.43
C LEU A 189 -29.16 -22.99 -4.75
N TRP A 190 -28.54 -24.19 -4.78
CA TRP A 190 -27.22 -24.41 -4.20
C TRP A 190 -26.15 -23.68 -5.01
N ARG A 191 -26.26 -23.73 -6.36
CA ARG A 191 -25.42 -22.99 -7.29
C ARG A 191 -25.54 -21.48 -7.08
N GLU A 192 -26.77 -20.96 -7.05
CA GLU A 192 -27.04 -19.52 -6.85
C GLU A 192 -26.54 -19.03 -5.48
N THR A 193 -26.67 -19.85 -4.44
CA THR A 193 -26.11 -19.56 -3.11
C THR A 193 -24.58 -19.46 -3.16
N ALA A 194 -23.91 -20.40 -3.84
CA ALA A 194 -22.46 -20.38 -3.97
C ALA A 194 -21.97 -19.13 -4.73
N ILE A 195 -22.61 -18.80 -5.86
CA ILE A 195 -22.33 -17.59 -6.64
C ILE A 195 -22.49 -16.36 -5.75
N THR A 196 -23.60 -16.24 -5.02
CA THR A 196 -23.87 -15.10 -4.13
C THR A 196 -22.78 -14.94 -3.06
N MET A 197 -22.29 -16.05 -2.50
CA MET A 197 -21.21 -16.01 -1.51
C MET A 197 -19.88 -15.52 -2.11
N PHE A 198 -19.53 -15.97 -3.31
CA PHE A 198 -18.33 -15.50 -4.01
C PHE A 198 -18.43 -14.04 -4.44
N GLU A 199 -19.56 -13.60 -4.99
CA GLU A 199 -19.74 -12.20 -5.40
C GLU A 199 -19.64 -11.25 -4.21
N LYS A 200 -20.13 -11.67 -3.03
CA LYS A 200 -19.90 -10.94 -1.78
C LYS A 200 -18.42 -10.93 -1.38
N ALA A 201 -17.68 -12.03 -1.57
CA ALA A 201 -16.23 -12.04 -1.35
C ALA A 201 -15.51 -11.06 -2.29
N MET A 202 -15.87 -11.05 -3.58
CA MET A 202 -15.33 -10.09 -4.56
C MET A 202 -15.62 -8.65 -4.12
N SER A 203 -16.86 -8.32 -3.71
CA SER A 203 -17.16 -6.96 -3.23
C SER A 203 -16.33 -6.51 -2.01
N ILE A 204 -15.96 -7.44 -1.12
CA ILE A 204 -15.08 -7.14 0.01
C ILE A 204 -13.64 -6.94 -0.47
N LEU A 205 -13.16 -7.81 -1.37
CA LEU A 205 -11.82 -7.70 -1.93
C LEU A 205 -11.68 -6.44 -2.79
N GLU A 206 -12.74 -5.94 -3.41
CA GLU A 206 -12.72 -4.70 -4.21
C GLU A 206 -12.18 -3.52 -3.39
N VAL A 207 -12.41 -3.50 -2.08
CA VAL A 207 -11.89 -2.42 -1.22
C VAL A 207 -10.47 -2.65 -0.70
N VAL A 208 -9.86 -3.80 -1.00
CA VAL A 208 -8.46 -4.14 -0.69
C VAL A 208 -7.59 -3.74 -1.88
N VAL A 209 -7.07 -2.51 -1.83
CA VAL A 209 -6.51 -1.82 -3.01
C VAL A 209 -5.08 -2.18 -3.39
N ASP A 210 -4.39 -3.01 -2.62
CA ASP A 210 -3.00 -3.40 -2.86
C ASP A 210 -2.84 -4.86 -3.32
N GLY A 211 -3.96 -5.55 -3.58
CA GLY A 211 -3.98 -6.93 -4.06
C GLY A 211 -3.54 -7.97 -3.02
N SER A 212 -3.34 -7.57 -1.76
CA SER A 212 -2.91 -8.47 -0.70
C SER A 212 -4.03 -9.37 -0.19
N ILE A 213 -3.63 -10.38 0.58
CA ILE A 213 -4.50 -11.15 1.48
C ILE A 213 -3.79 -11.16 2.83
N ASP A 214 -4.50 -10.74 3.87
CA ASP A 214 -3.94 -10.48 5.20
C ASP A 214 -3.47 -11.74 5.95
N GLU A 215 -4.04 -12.91 5.62
CA GLU A 215 -3.60 -14.23 6.11
C GLU A 215 -2.18 -14.64 5.64
N GLY A 216 -1.50 -13.77 4.89
CA GLY A 216 -0.15 -13.98 4.41
C GLY A 216 -0.07 -14.76 3.10
N VAL A 217 1.13 -14.90 2.55
CA VAL A 217 1.32 -15.39 1.18
C VAL A 217 0.96 -16.87 1.02
N ALA A 218 1.20 -17.68 2.07
CA ALA A 218 0.88 -19.11 2.04
C ALA A 218 -0.63 -19.35 2.03
N TYR A 219 -1.38 -18.82 2.99
CA TYR A 219 -2.85 -18.91 3.00
C TYR A 219 -3.49 -18.08 1.89
N GLY A 220 -2.91 -16.95 1.50
CA GLY A 220 -3.33 -16.20 0.32
C GLY A 220 -3.31 -17.06 -0.94
N SER A 221 -2.27 -17.90 -1.15
CA SER A 221 -2.26 -18.86 -2.27
C SER A 221 -3.38 -19.91 -2.18
N TYR A 222 -3.82 -20.25 -0.96
CA TYR A 222 -4.94 -21.17 -0.70
C TYR A 222 -6.28 -20.50 -1.05
N THR A 223 -6.53 -19.30 -0.54
CA THR A 223 -7.71 -18.48 -0.86
C THR A 223 -7.80 -18.22 -2.37
N SER A 224 -6.70 -17.79 -3.00
CA SER A 224 -6.65 -17.48 -4.43
C SER A 224 -6.79 -18.70 -5.34
N ARG A 225 -6.52 -19.94 -4.86
CA ARG A 225 -6.86 -21.16 -5.59
C ARG A 225 -8.37 -21.27 -5.80
N GLY A 226 -9.17 -21.01 -4.77
CA GLY A 226 -10.63 -21.03 -4.88
C GLY A 226 -11.16 -19.88 -5.73
N LEU A 227 -10.67 -18.66 -5.49
CA LEU A 227 -11.10 -17.45 -6.20
C LEU A 227 -10.80 -17.50 -7.70
N SER A 228 -9.57 -17.84 -8.10
CA SER A 228 -9.20 -17.92 -9.53
C SER A 228 -10.06 -18.92 -10.30
N GLN A 229 -10.34 -20.08 -9.71
CA GLN A 229 -11.24 -21.06 -10.32
C GLN A 229 -12.69 -20.54 -10.37
N TYR A 230 -13.18 -19.88 -9.31
CA TYR A 230 -14.50 -19.24 -9.35
C TYR A 230 -14.60 -18.20 -10.46
N ILE A 231 -13.65 -17.27 -10.55
CA ILE A 231 -13.65 -16.19 -11.54
C ILE A 231 -13.66 -16.78 -12.95
N PHE A 232 -12.87 -17.82 -13.20
CA PHE A 232 -12.91 -18.54 -14.47
C PHE A 232 -14.31 -19.15 -14.75
N MET A 233 -14.93 -19.80 -13.76
CA MET A 233 -16.28 -20.35 -13.91
C MET A 233 -17.32 -19.25 -14.15
N ALA A 234 -17.19 -18.12 -13.46
CA ALA A 234 -18.08 -16.97 -13.56
C ALA A 234 -18.08 -16.38 -14.97
N GLN A 235 -16.88 -16.20 -15.55
CA GLN A 235 -16.74 -15.73 -16.92
C GLN A 235 -17.28 -16.76 -17.92
N ARG A 236 -16.93 -18.04 -17.74
CA ARG A 236 -17.26 -19.10 -18.69
C ARG A 236 -18.74 -19.48 -18.72
N HIS A 237 -19.38 -19.57 -17.55
CA HIS A 237 -20.72 -20.15 -17.40
C HIS A 237 -21.80 -19.15 -17.00
N PHE A 238 -21.43 -18.04 -16.38
CA PHE A 238 -22.39 -17.09 -15.81
C PHE A 238 -22.33 -15.70 -16.47
N HIS A 239 -21.47 -15.51 -17.48
CA HIS A 239 -21.24 -14.24 -18.16
C HIS A 239 -20.88 -13.09 -17.21
N LYS A 240 -20.16 -13.40 -16.12
CA LYS A 240 -19.65 -12.44 -15.14
C LYS A 240 -18.15 -12.25 -15.33
N ASP A 241 -17.77 -11.07 -15.80
CA ASP A 241 -16.36 -10.71 -15.96
C ASP A 241 -15.83 -9.94 -14.74
N HIS A 242 -14.72 -10.42 -14.18
CA HIS A 242 -13.99 -9.80 -13.07
C HIS A 242 -12.59 -9.34 -13.49
N SER A 243 -12.27 -9.32 -14.78
CA SER A 243 -10.95 -8.93 -15.29
C SER A 243 -10.53 -7.52 -14.85
N GLN A 244 -11.47 -6.60 -14.69
CA GLN A 244 -11.23 -5.21 -14.26
C GLN A 244 -11.32 -5.00 -12.73
N HIS A 245 -11.46 -6.07 -11.95
CA HIS A 245 -11.55 -5.96 -10.50
C HIS A 245 -10.24 -5.43 -9.91
N SER A 246 -10.29 -4.36 -9.11
CA SER A 246 -9.09 -3.60 -8.70
C SER A 246 -8.08 -4.44 -7.91
N TRP A 247 -8.56 -5.23 -6.93
CA TRP A 247 -7.72 -6.19 -6.20
C TRP A 247 -7.02 -7.18 -7.14
N LEU A 248 -7.72 -7.68 -8.16
CA LEU A 248 -7.18 -8.70 -9.06
C LEU A 248 -6.06 -8.14 -9.94
N GLN A 249 -6.21 -6.88 -10.39
CA GLN A 249 -5.18 -6.13 -11.12
C GLN A 249 -3.89 -5.95 -10.29
N GLN A 250 -4.01 -5.83 -8.97
CA GLN A 250 -2.87 -5.68 -8.07
C GLN A 250 -2.31 -7.01 -7.53
N HIS A 251 -3.10 -8.09 -7.54
CA HIS A 251 -2.77 -9.36 -6.90
C HIS A 251 -1.50 -10.04 -7.42
N PHE A 252 -1.04 -9.71 -8.63
CA PHE A 252 0.26 -10.15 -9.12
C PHE A 252 1.42 -9.70 -8.22
N TRP A 253 1.37 -8.44 -7.75
CA TRP A 253 2.43 -7.87 -6.92
C TRP A 253 2.54 -8.56 -5.57
N PHE A 254 1.43 -9.07 -5.03
CA PHE A 254 1.42 -9.88 -3.82
C PHE A 254 2.31 -11.12 -3.94
N TYR A 255 2.35 -11.80 -5.09
CA TYR A 255 3.27 -12.92 -5.31
C TYR A 255 4.69 -12.47 -5.69
N PHE A 256 4.82 -11.42 -6.50
CA PHE A 256 6.12 -10.97 -7.01
C PHE A 256 6.96 -10.30 -5.92
N ALA A 257 6.42 -9.29 -5.23
CA ALA A 257 7.17 -8.47 -4.29
C ALA A 257 7.45 -9.18 -2.95
N THR A 258 6.70 -10.24 -2.63
CA THR A 258 6.95 -11.05 -1.43
C THR A 258 7.86 -12.26 -1.69
N ALA A 259 8.23 -12.54 -2.94
CA ALA A 259 9.16 -13.60 -3.28
C ALA A 259 10.61 -13.17 -2.99
N LEU A 260 11.33 -13.98 -2.23
CA LEU A 260 12.73 -13.72 -1.93
C LEU A 260 13.65 -14.00 -3.13
N PRO A 261 14.87 -13.42 -3.12
CA PRO A 261 15.91 -13.70 -4.09
C PRO A 261 16.11 -15.20 -4.32
N GLY A 262 15.93 -15.63 -5.57
CA GLY A 262 16.03 -17.05 -5.96
C GLY A 262 14.70 -17.80 -6.06
N PHE A 263 13.56 -17.16 -5.79
CA PHE A 263 12.21 -17.68 -6.10
C PHE A 263 11.82 -19.00 -5.41
N GLN A 264 12.45 -19.34 -4.29
CA GLN A 264 12.15 -20.57 -3.52
C GLN A 264 11.30 -20.31 -2.27
N ARG A 265 11.33 -19.07 -1.77
CA ARG A 265 10.80 -18.67 -0.47
C ARG A 265 10.00 -17.40 -0.59
N THR A 266 9.09 -17.20 0.35
CA THR A 266 8.32 -15.96 0.50
C THR A 266 8.66 -15.28 1.83
N VAL A 267 8.11 -14.09 2.05
CA VAL A 267 8.29 -13.29 3.26
C VAL A 267 7.97 -14.04 4.56
N GLY A 268 7.00 -14.97 4.54
CA GLY A 268 6.70 -15.85 5.68
C GLY A 268 5.90 -15.21 6.82
N ILE A 269 5.30 -14.04 6.61
CA ILE A 269 4.38 -13.36 7.55
C ILE A 269 3.11 -14.20 7.75
N ALA A 270 2.56 -14.15 8.98
CA ALA A 270 1.40 -14.92 9.44
C ALA A 270 1.65 -16.44 9.41
N ASP A 271 0.61 -17.24 9.66
CA ASP A 271 0.73 -18.69 9.56
C ASP A 271 1.15 -19.10 8.14
N SER A 272 2.40 -19.52 8.00
CA SER A 272 2.98 -19.77 6.69
C SER A 272 3.76 -21.09 6.66
N ASN A 273 3.95 -21.64 5.46
CA ASN A 273 5.10 -22.51 5.21
C ASN A 273 6.28 -21.64 4.74
N HIS A 274 7.31 -22.25 4.15
CA HIS A 274 8.43 -21.47 3.61
C HIS A 274 8.09 -20.66 2.34
N ASN A 275 6.95 -20.88 1.71
CA ASN A 275 6.60 -20.28 0.42
C ASN A 275 5.07 -20.11 0.19
N TRP A 276 4.44 -21.09 -0.48
CA TRP A 276 3.03 -21.10 -0.87
C TRP A 276 2.43 -22.47 -0.52
N PHE A 277 1.17 -22.51 -0.07
CA PHE A 277 0.47 -23.79 0.12
C PHE A 277 0.00 -24.39 -1.21
N TYR A 278 -0.49 -23.58 -2.14
CA TYR A 278 -1.06 -24.06 -3.41
C TYR A 278 -0.55 -23.23 -4.60
N GLY A 279 -0.06 -23.90 -5.64
CA GLY A 279 0.60 -23.22 -6.76
C GLY A 279 1.92 -22.57 -6.32
N PRO A 280 2.20 -21.29 -6.65
CA PRO A 280 1.27 -20.29 -7.18
C PRO A 280 1.26 -20.22 -8.71
N GLU A 281 1.92 -21.16 -9.41
CA GLU A 281 2.04 -21.09 -10.88
C GLU A 281 0.69 -21.05 -11.57
N SER A 282 -0.30 -21.82 -11.08
CA SER A 282 -1.66 -21.80 -11.61
C SER A 282 -2.33 -20.43 -11.48
N GLN A 283 -2.17 -19.76 -10.33
CA GLN A 283 -2.74 -18.44 -10.08
C GLN A 283 -2.02 -17.39 -10.93
N LEU A 284 -0.71 -17.51 -11.10
CA LEU A 284 0.10 -16.58 -11.90
C LEU A 284 -0.24 -16.63 -13.39
N VAL A 285 -0.34 -17.83 -13.98
CA VAL A 285 -0.73 -17.96 -15.39
C VAL A 285 -2.20 -17.58 -15.61
N PHE A 286 -3.05 -17.75 -14.59
CA PHE A 286 -4.43 -17.23 -14.61
C PHE A 286 -4.46 -15.69 -14.66
N LEU A 287 -3.73 -15.02 -13.75
CA LEU A 287 -3.63 -13.57 -13.75
C LEU A 287 -3.09 -13.05 -15.10
N ASP A 288 -2.14 -13.75 -15.71
CA ASP A 288 -1.64 -13.35 -17.02
C ASP A 288 -2.69 -13.53 -18.13
N ALA A 289 -3.32 -14.71 -18.20
CA ALA A 289 -4.25 -15.04 -19.27
C ALA A 289 -5.56 -14.24 -19.21
N PHE A 290 -6.08 -13.93 -18.02
CA PHE A 290 -7.44 -13.38 -17.85
C PHE A 290 -7.48 -11.95 -17.30
N VAL A 291 -6.34 -11.39 -16.88
CA VAL A 291 -6.31 -10.08 -16.18
C VAL A 291 -5.29 -9.15 -16.83
N MET A 292 -3.99 -9.43 -16.68
CA MET A 292 -2.92 -8.49 -17.04
C MET A 292 -2.48 -8.57 -18.52
N ARG A 293 -2.53 -9.77 -19.11
CA ARG A 293 -2.17 -10.04 -20.51
C ARG A 293 -0.82 -9.46 -20.98
N ASN A 294 0.18 -9.42 -20.09
CA ASN A 294 1.46 -8.74 -20.33
C ASN A 294 2.69 -9.68 -20.25
N GLY A 295 2.50 -10.95 -19.90
CA GLY A 295 3.56 -11.95 -19.82
C GLY A 295 4.26 -12.05 -18.46
N TYR A 296 3.87 -11.23 -17.48
CA TYR A 296 4.52 -11.19 -16.15
C TYR A 296 4.21 -12.43 -15.32
N GLY A 297 2.96 -12.88 -15.34
CA GLY A 297 2.54 -14.08 -14.61
C GLY A 297 3.22 -15.34 -15.15
N ASN A 298 3.28 -15.48 -16.48
CA ASN A 298 4.00 -16.56 -17.16
C ASN A 298 5.49 -16.57 -16.79
N TRP A 299 6.13 -15.39 -16.75
CA TRP A 299 7.52 -15.27 -16.36
C TRP A 299 7.76 -15.71 -14.92
N LEU A 300 6.95 -15.23 -13.96
CA LEU A 300 7.15 -15.56 -12.55
C LEU A 300 6.86 -17.05 -12.29
N ALA A 301 5.83 -17.60 -12.91
CA ALA A 301 5.53 -19.04 -12.85
C ALA A 301 6.71 -19.88 -13.37
N ASP A 302 7.34 -19.48 -14.48
CA ASP A 302 8.53 -20.14 -15.01
C ASP A 302 9.73 -20.07 -14.05
N ARG A 303 9.96 -18.91 -13.40
CA ARG A 303 11.05 -18.74 -12.42
C ARG A 303 10.85 -19.62 -11.21
N ILE A 304 9.66 -19.59 -10.61
CA ILE A 304 9.31 -20.42 -9.44
C ILE A 304 9.43 -21.90 -9.79
N ARG A 305 8.89 -22.32 -10.94
CA ARG A 305 8.98 -23.72 -11.39
C ARG A 305 10.42 -24.18 -11.57
N SER A 306 11.28 -23.33 -12.14
CA SER A 306 12.69 -23.63 -12.38
C SER A 306 13.50 -23.68 -11.09
N ALA A 307 13.14 -22.86 -10.10
CA ALA A 307 13.79 -22.81 -8.80
C ALA A 307 13.31 -23.90 -7.83
N LYS A 308 12.37 -24.77 -8.22
CA LYS A 308 11.70 -25.72 -7.33
C LYS A 308 12.68 -26.55 -6.49
N PRO A 309 12.62 -26.45 -5.16
CA PRO A 309 13.42 -27.27 -4.25
C PRO A 309 12.92 -28.72 -4.28
N LYS A 310 13.85 -29.67 -4.36
CA LYS A 310 13.53 -31.12 -4.42
C LYS A 310 13.49 -31.80 -3.04
N ASN A 311 14.20 -31.24 -2.07
CA ASN A 311 14.38 -31.84 -0.75
C ASN A 311 13.64 -31.03 0.34
N PRO A 312 13.12 -31.69 1.39
CA PRO A 312 12.63 -31.01 2.59
C PRO A 312 13.70 -30.10 3.22
N PRO A 313 13.31 -29.06 3.98
CA PRO A 313 11.93 -28.68 4.33
C PRO A 313 11.22 -27.86 3.25
N LEU A 314 11.93 -27.51 2.17
CA LEU A 314 11.42 -26.63 1.11
C LEU A 314 10.56 -27.32 0.05
N ALA A 315 10.72 -28.63 -0.12
CA ALA A 315 9.93 -29.42 -1.05
C ALA A 315 8.44 -29.34 -0.73
N ARG A 316 7.61 -29.21 -1.77
CA ARG A 316 6.14 -29.21 -1.62
C ARG A 316 5.67 -30.52 -1.00
N SER A 317 4.69 -30.42 -0.11
CA SER A 317 4.08 -31.60 0.50
C SER A 317 3.40 -32.48 -0.55
N MET A 318 3.18 -33.75 -0.19
CA MET A 318 2.47 -34.69 -1.04
C MET A 318 1.02 -34.30 -1.32
N SER A 319 0.38 -33.54 -0.43
CA SER A 319 -0.98 -33.07 -0.59
C SER A 319 -1.09 -31.84 -1.49
N GLN A 320 -0.01 -31.08 -1.65
CA GLN A 320 -0.01 -29.78 -2.33
C GLN A 320 0.63 -29.82 -3.72
N LYS A 321 1.64 -30.68 -3.93
CA LYS A 321 2.51 -30.65 -5.13
C LYS A 321 1.80 -30.75 -6.49
N TRP A 322 0.65 -31.42 -6.57
CA TRP A 322 -0.11 -31.63 -7.81
C TRP A 322 -1.51 -30.99 -7.79
N ALA A 323 -1.89 -30.34 -6.69
CA ALA A 323 -3.25 -29.87 -6.45
C ALA A 323 -3.78 -28.91 -7.53
N THR A 324 -2.91 -28.09 -8.14
CA THR A 324 -3.26 -27.03 -9.09
C THR A 324 -2.65 -27.22 -10.48
N VAL A 325 -1.99 -28.34 -10.76
CA VAL A 325 -1.30 -28.51 -12.06
C VAL A 325 -2.28 -28.63 -13.24
N HIS A 326 -3.49 -29.13 -12.99
CA HIS A 326 -4.54 -29.22 -14.01
C HIS A 326 -5.05 -27.82 -14.41
N THR A 327 -5.29 -26.93 -13.45
CA THR A 327 -5.66 -25.53 -13.71
C THR A 327 -4.48 -24.74 -14.27
N GLU A 328 -3.24 -24.98 -13.82
CA GLU A 328 -2.03 -24.40 -14.43
C GLU A 328 -1.97 -24.72 -15.94
N PHE A 329 -2.23 -25.97 -16.31
CA PHE A 329 -2.27 -26.38 -17.72
C PHE A 329 -3.42 -25.70 -18.49
N ILE A 330 -4.61 -25.61 -17.89
CA ILE A 330 -5.80 -25.08 -18.58
C ILE A 330 -5.70 -23.56 -18.76
N PHE A 331 -5.21 -22.84 -17.74
CA PHE A 331 -5.16 -21.38 -17.72
C PHE A 331 -3.94 -20.81 -18.46
N TYR A 332 -2.90 -21.61 -18.70
CA TYR A 332 -1.70 -21.12 -19.38
C TYR A 332 -1.99 -20.66 -20.82
N ASP A 333 -1.73 -19.37 -21.08
CA ASP A 333 -1.76 -18.79 -22.41
C ASP A 333 -0.33 -18.68 -22.97
N ALA A 334 0.00 -19.58 -23.89
CA ALA A 334 1.30 -19.62 -24.54
C ALA A 334 1.51 -18.53 -25.60
N THR A 335 0.45 -17.77 -25.95
CA THR A 335 0.58 -16.65 -26.90
C THR A 335 1.21 -15.43 -26.25
N LEU A 336 1.16 -15.34 -24.91
CA LEU A 336 1.77 -14.27 -24.14
C LEU A 336 3.27 -14.54 -23.94
N LYS A 337 4.09 -13.62 -24.45
CA LYS A 337 5.55 -13.69 -24.29
C LYS A 337 5.93 -13.50 -22.82
N SER A 338 6.57 -14.51 -22.23
CA SER A 338 7.14 -14.46 -20.87
C SER A 338 8.11 -13.27 -20.74
N THR A 339 7.70 -12.26 -19.95
CA THR A 339 8.39 -10.96 -19.84
C THR A 339 8.72 -10.68 -18.39
N GLN A 340 9.97 -10.27 -18.13
CA GLN A 340 10.39 -9.91 -16.78
C GLN A 340 9.64 -8.66 -16.31
N PRO A 341 9.02 -8.69 -15.13
CA PRO A 341 8.36 -7.52 -14.54
C PRO A 341 9.35 -6.40 -14.30
N VAL A 342 8.93 -5.17 -14.60
CA VAL A 342 9.63 -3.94 -14.23
C VAL A 342 8.85 -3.29 -13.10
N LEU A 343 9.50 -3.01 -11.98
CA LEU A 343 8.85 -2.28 -10.88
C LEU A 343 8.46 -0.87 -11.36
N PRO A 344 7.24 -0.38 -11.07
CA PRO A 344 6.75 0.92 -11.56
C PRO A 344 7.61 2.12 -11.13
N SER A 345 8.41 1.96 -10.07
CA SER A 345 9.43 2.93 -9.66
C SER A 345 10.82 2.32 -9.86
N ASN A 346 11.82 3.14 -10.17
CA ASN A 346 13.23 2.73 -10.12
C ASN A 346 13.69 2.30 -8.70
N SER A 347 12.79 2.28 -7.71
CA SER A 347 13.04 1.75 -6.37
C SER A 347 12.73 0.26 -6.34
N SER A 348 13.59 -0.55 -5.71
CA SER A 348 13.33 -1.98 -5.48
C SER A 348 12.26 -2.21 -4.40
N CYS A 349 11.45 -1.19 -4.06
CA CYS A 349 10.51 -1.17 -2.94
C CYS A 349 9.06 -1.35 -3.43
N HIS A 350 8.25 -2.08 -2.66
CA HIS A 350 6.81 -2.20 -2.86
C HIS A 350 6.08 -2.05 -1.52
N ILE A 351 4.97 -1.31 -1.50
CA ILE A 351 4.19 -1.00 -0.29
C ILE A 351 2.80 -1.62 -0.46
N PHE A 352 2.50 -2.62 0.37
CA PHE A 352 1.15 -3.15 0.57
C PHE A 352 0.46 -2.27 1.61
N SER A 353 -0.19 -1.21 1.11
CA SER A 353 -0.75 -0.17 1.96
C SER A 353 -1.97 -0.59 2.78
N ASP A 354 -2.68 -1.64 2.36
CA ASP A 354 -3.79 -2.26 3.10
C ASP A 354 -3.27 -3.25 4.13
N TRP A 355 -2.39 -4.17 3.69
CA TRP A 355 -1.80 -5.18 4.58
C TRP A 355 -0.91 -4.58 5.67
N GLY A 356 -0.37 -3.38 5.43
CA GLY A 356 0.59 -2.74 6.32
C GLY A 356 1.97 -3.38 6.22
N VAL A 357 2.38 -3.82 5.02
CA VAL A 357 3.67 -4.48 4.76
C VAL A 357 4.47 -3.72 3.71
N VAL A 358 5.75 -3.50 3.97
CA VAL A 358 6.72 -2.99 3.00
C VAL A 358 7.68 -4.11 2.63
N THR A 359 8.05 -4.21 1.36
CA THR A 359 9.09 -5.12 0.88
C THR A 359 10.11 -4.37 0.03
N TYR A 360 11.37 -4.76 0.11
CA TYR A 360 12.48 -4.27 -0.69
C TYR A 360 13.25 -5.46 -1.25
N GLY A 361 13.55 -5.44 -2.55
CA GLY A 361 14.31 -6.49 -3.24
C GLY A 361 13.51 -7.76 -3.58
N GLY A 362 12.18 -7.68 -3.59
CA GLY A 362 11.29 -8.77 -4.01
C GLY A 362 11.45 -9.14 -5.49
N GLY A 363 11.28 -10.42 -5.81
CA GLY A 363 11.28 -10.91 -7.20
C GLY A 363 12.66 -10.91 -7.88
N GLN A 364 13.75 -10.84 -7.12
CA GLN A 364 15.11 -10.81 -7.65
C GLN A 364 15.74 -12.21 -7.81
N TYR A 365 16.81 -12.29 -8.60
CA TYR A 365 17.63 -13.50 -8.66
C TYR A 365 18.53 -13.62 -7.42
N LEU A 366 18.90 -14.84 -7.05
CA LEU A 366 19.89 -15.06 -6.01
C LEU A 366 21.28 -14.62 -6.51
N LYS A 367 21.75 -13.49 -6.03
CA LYS A 367 23.03 -12.88 -6.38
C LYS A 367 23.56 -12.07 -5.19
N ARG A 368 24.88 -12.00 -5.04
CA ARG A 368 25.51 -11.05 -4.11
C ARG A 368 25.04 -9.62 -4.40
N GLY A 369 24.71 -8.88 -3.35
CA GLY A 369 24.13 -7.54 -3.41
C GLY A 369 22.60 -7.51 -3.57
N ASN A 370 21.96 -8.60 -4.01
CA ASN A 370 20.50 -8.68 -4.05
C ASN A 370 19.99 -9.02 -2.65
N THR A 371 19.39 -8.03 -2.00
CA THR A 371 18.98 -8.10 -0.60
C THR A 371 17.48 -7.98 -0.49
N PHE A 372 16.88 -8.86 0.31
CA PHE A 372 15.48 -8.76 0.66
C PHE A 372 15.32 -8.19 2.06
N LEU A 373 14.41 -7.25 2.21
CA LEU A 373 14.02 -6.67 3.50
C LEU A 373 12.50 -6.47 3.49
N SER A 374 11.81 -6.91 4.54
CA SER A 374 10.40 -6.59 4.75
C SER A 374 10.17 -5.89 6.08
N PHE A 375 9.05 -5.18 6.23
CA PHE A 375 8.63 -4.57 7.48
C PHE A 375 7.11 -4.63 7.59
N LYS A 376 6.55 -5.13 8.70
CA LYS A 376 5.11 -5.16 8.95
C LYS A 376 4.74 -4.24 10.11
N SER A 377 3.79 -3.34 9.88
CA SER A 377 3.19 -2.52 10.92
C SER A 377 1.85 -1.93 10.42
N GLY A 378 0.74 -2.61 10.71
CA GLY A 378 -0.60 -2.25 10.26
C GLY A 378 -1.70 -2.78 11.18
N PRO A 379 -2.98 -2.49 10.89
CA PRO A 379 -4.08 -3.07 11.63
C PRO A 379 -4.24 -4.57 11.33
N ILE A 380 -4.71 -5.32 12.33
CA ILE A 380 -5.10 -6.71 12.13
C ILE A 380 -6.20 -6.78 11.07
N HIS A 381 -6.07 -7.74 10.16
CA HIS A 381 -6.86 -8.06 8.97
C HIS A 381 -6.82 -7.00 7.86
N GLY A 382 -5.83 -6.08 7.90
CA GLY A 382 -5.66 -5.02 6.91
C GLY A 382 -6.56 -3.79 7.14
N GLU A 383 -6.17 -2.65 6.55
CA GLU A 383 -6.86 -1.36 6.72
C GLU A 383 -8.31 -1.41 6.23
N ALA A 384 -8.59 -2.03 5.08
CA ALA A 384 -9.93 -2.15 4.55
C ALA A 384 -10.87 -2.88 5.52
N VAL A 385 -10.50 -4.08 5.96
CA VAL A 385 -11.39 -4.86 6.81
C VAL A 385 -11.45 -4.31 8.22
N SER A 386 -10.34 -3.85 8.79
CA SER A 386 -10.35 -3.20 10.11
C SER A 386 -11.35 -2.02 10.12
N ASP A 387 -11.41 -1.25 9.03
CA ASP A 387 -12.35 -0.14 8.91
C ASP A 387 -13.81 -0.61 8.77
N ILE A 388 -14.08 -1.69 8.03
CA ILE A 388 -15.41 -2.31 7.94
C ILE A 388 -15.86 -2.87 9.30
N VAL A 389 -14.94 -3.46 10.06
CA VAL A 389 -15.21 -4.02 11.38
C VAL A 389 -15.57 -2.92 12.37
N GLU A 390 -14.89 -1.78 12.31
CA GLU A 390 -15.05 -0.68 13.27
C GLU A 390 -16.19 0.27 12.92
N HIS A 391 -16.50 0.44 11.64
CA HIS A 391 -17.42 1.46 11.16
C HIS A 391 -18.48 0.89 10.21
N ARG A 392 -19.71 1.38 10.33
CA ARG A 392 -20.81 1.03 9.42
C ARG A 392 -20.77 1.91 8.17
N TRP A 393 -20.00 1.50 7.17
CA TRP A 393 -19.97 2.16 5.86
C TRP A 393 -20.12 1.18 4.69
N PHE A 394 -19.72 -0.09 4.87
CA PHE A 394 -19.82 -1.09 3.81
C PHE A 394 -21.26 -1.58 3.64
N PRO A 395 -21.85 -1.54 2.42
CA PRO A 395 -23.23 -1.91 2.20
C PRO A 395 -23.53 -3.36 2.57
N ASN A 396 -24.69 -3.60 3.17
CA ASN A 396 -25.23 -4.94 3.47
C ASN A 396 -24.32 -5.82 4.34
N LEU A 397 -23.42 -5.21 5.12
CA LEU A 397 -22.58 -5.89 6.10
C LEU A 397 -22.60 -5.11 7.41
N ASP A 398 -22.99 -5.78 8.50
CA ASP A 398 -22.90 -5.16 9.83
C ASP A 398 -21.45 -5.09 10.31
N PRO A 399 -21.08 -4.02 11.05
CA PRO A 399 -19.76 -3.90 11.66
C PRO A 399 -19.54 -5.01 12.69
N GLY A 400 -18.26 -5.27 12.98
CA GLY A 400 -17.81 -6.30 13.90
C GLY A 400 -17.21 -7.54 13.21
N TRP A 401 -16.58 -8.38 14.03
CA TRP A 401 -15.79 -9.53 13.58
C TRP A 401 -16.60 -10.74 13.07
N THR A 402 -17.93 -10.69 13.07
CA THR A 402 -18.78 -11.83 12.68
C THR A 402 -18.55 -12.29 11.23
N ASN A 403 -18.11 -11.38 10.35
CA ASN A 403 -17.91 -11.63 8.92
C ASN A 403 -16.44 -11.86 8.54
N PHE A 404 -15.51 -11.86 9.51
CA PHE A 404 -14.07 -11.90 9.26
C PHE A 404 -13.35 -12.82 10.25
N ASN A 405 -12.13 -13.25 9.93
CA ASN A 405 -11.36 -14.15 10.78
C ASN A 405 -9.85 -14.01 10.56
N PRO A 406 -9.16 -13.10 11.26
CA PRO A 406 -7.70 -12.99 11.27
C PRO A 406 -7.05 -14.04 12.20
N GLY A 407 -7.66 -15.21 12.40
CA GLY A 407 -7.13 -16.22 13.34
C GLY A 407 -5.72 -16.72 12.99
N HIS A 408 -5.35 -16.64 11.70
CA HIS A 408 -4.05 -17.00 11.15
C HIS A 408 -3.00 -15.89 11.23
N GLU A 409 -3.38 -14.66 11.58
CA GLU A 409 -2.42 -13.58 11.81
C GLU A 409 -1.64 -13.74 13.11
N HIS A 410 -0.50 -13.06 13.19
CA HIS A 410 0.41 -13.10 14.33
C HIS A 410 0.40 -11.78 15.11
N PRO A 411 0.76 -11.81 16.40
CA PRO A 411 1.08 -10.61 17.20
C PRO A 411 2.49 -10.07 16.82
N ASP A 412 2.62 -9.56 15.59
CA ASP A 412 3.88 -9.32 14.88
C ASP A 412 4.07 -7.86 14.40
N GLN A 413 3.37 -6.89 14.99
CA GLN A 413 3.49 -5.49 14.57
C GLN A 413 4.90 -4.94 14.88
N ASN A 414 5.48 -4.19 13.95
CA ASN A 414 6.90 -3.80 13.89
C ASN A 414 7.90 -4.96 13.66
N SER A 415 7.47 -6.13 13.20
CA SER A 415 8.37 -7.21 12.76
C SER A 415 9.03 -6.91 11.40
N PHE A 416 10.13 -7.60 11.13
CA PHE A 416 10.85 -7.51 9.85
C PHE A 416 11.55 -8.82 9.51
N VAL A 417 11.77 -9.04 8.20
CA VAL A 417 12.63 -10.10 7.66
C VAL A 417 13.80 -9.46 6.96
N PHE A 418 15.02 -9.96 7.19
CA PHE A 418 16.22 -9.48 6.53
C PHE A 418 17.01 -10.63 5.93
N ALA A 419 17.17 -10.60 4.61
CA ALA A 419 17.92 -11.60 3.85
C ALA A 419 18.98 -10.94 2.94
N PRO A 420 20.10 -10.47 3.51
CA PRO A 420 21.22 -9.92 2.74
C PRO A 420 21.82 -10.96 1.79
N ASN A 421 22.10 -10.57 0.55
CA ASN A 421 22.53 -11.48 -0.54
C ASN A 421 21.55 -12.64 -0.81
N GLY A 422 20.28 -12.50 -0.41
CA GLY A 422 19.27 -13.56 -0.51
C GLY A 422 19.41 -14.68 0.51
N ARG A 423 20.27 -14.54 1.53
CA ARG A 423 20.42 -15.51 2.62
C ARG A 423 19.57 -15.11 3.81
N TYR A 424 18.73 -16.01 4.30
CA TYR A 424 17.94 -15.79 5.50
C TYR A 424 18.83 -15.50 6.72
N PHE A 425 18.83 -14.25 7.16
CA PHE A 425 19.51 -13.86 8.39
C PHE A 425 18.50 -13.67 9.52
N ILE A 426 17.57 -12.73 9.37
CA ILE A 426 16.43 -12.56 10.29
C ILE A 426 15.18 -13.04 9.57
N THR A 427 14.45 -13.98 10.16
CA THR A 427 13.32 -14.68 9.53
C THR A 427 12.08 -14.67 10.40
N GLU A 428 10.91 -14.91 9.80
CA GLU A 428 9.72 -15.28 10.55
C GLU A 428 9.81 -16.72 11.10
N ALA A 429 9.02 -17.00 12.14
CA ALA A 429 8.88 -18.34 12.71
C ALA A 429 7.96 -19.27 11.89
N LEU A 430 7.28 -18.73 10.87
CA LEU A 430 6.29 -19.42 10.02
C LEU A 430 5.05 -19.84 10.83
N TYR A 431 4.38 -20.94 10.48
CA TYR A 431 3.20 -21.43 11.19
C TYR A 431 3.49 -21.66 12.68
N ALA A 432 2.75 -20.97 13.58
CA ALA A 432 2.94 -21.12 15.02
C ALA A 432 1.72 -20.77 15.90
N PRO A 433 1.67 -21.18 17.19
CA PRO A 433 0.87 -20.50 18.19
C PRO A 433 1.15 -19.01 18.17
N LYS A 434 0.13 -18.24 18.51
CA LYS A 434 0.15 -16.79 18.49
C LYS A 434 0.79 -16.29 19.78
N TYR A 435 2.10 -16.48 19.89
CA TYR A 435 2.90 -15.91 20.96
C TYR A 435 3.74 -14.76 20.40
N SER A 436 3.80 -13.65 21.14
CA SER A 436 4.54 -12.47 20.68
C SER A 436 6.05 -12.72 20.63
N ASP A 437 6.56 -13.60 21.47
CA ASP A 437 7.96 -14.03 21.52
C ASP A 437 8.36 -15.00 20.38
N LEU A 438 7.43 -15.33 19.48
CA LEU A 438 7.71 -16.05 18.24
C LEU A 438 7.89 -15.12 17.03
N ASN A 439 7.86 -13.81 17.24
CA ASN A 439 7.98 -12.81 16.20
C ASN A 439 9.12 -11.83 16.52
N ASN A 440 9.64 -11.17 15.49
CA ASN A 440 10.76 -10.24 15.62
C ASN A 440 10.34 -8.88 16.21
N ILE A 441 9.84 -8.84 17.45
CA ILE A 441 9.21 -7.66 18.08
C ILE A 441 9.80 -7.34 19.47
N VAL A 442 9.18 -6.39 20.19
CA VAL A 442 9.52 -6.01 21.57
C VAL A 442 8.43 -6.51 22.55
N THR A 443 8.82 -7.05 23.69
CA THR A 443 7.93 -7.43 24.81
C THR A 443 8.32 -6.68 26.08
N PHE A 444 7.41 -6.58 27.05
CA PHE A 444 7.57 -5.71 28.22
C PHE A 444 7.33 -6.45 29.54
N SER A 445 8.05 -6.07 30.58
CA SER A 445 7.83 -6.59 31.94
C SER A 445 8.17 -5.57 33.04
N PRO A 446 7.62 -5.74 34.26
CA PRO A 446 6.59 -6.71 34.61
C PRO A 446 5.20 -6.24 34.15
N SER A 447 4.34 -7.20 33.76
CA SER A 447 2.91 -6.95 33.57
C SER A 447 2.06 -7.86 34.45
N GLU A 448 1.15 -7.25 35.22
CA GLU A 448 0.12 -7.96 36.00
C GLU A 448 -0.88 -8.70 35.11
N GLY A 449 -1.03 -8.25 33.85
CA GLY A 449 -2.00 -8.85 32.94
C GLY A 449 -1.41 -9.90 32.00
N SER A 450 -0.13 -10.26 32.13
CA SER A 450 0.50 -11.31 31.33
C SER A 450 -0.29 -12.62 31.42
N LYS A 451 -0.63 -13.23 30.28
CA LYS A 451 -1.44 -14.45 30.22
C LYS A 451 -0.64 -15.75 30.17
N CYS A 452 0.46 -15.80 29.39
CA CYS A 452 1.21 -17.05 29.16
C CYS A 452 2.72 -16.96 29.43
N ASN A 453 3.31 -15.76 29.49
CA ASN A 453 4.76 -15.57 29.59
C ASN A 453 5.18 -14.76 30.83
N SER A 454 4.46 -14.90 31.94
CA SER A 454 4.67 -14.08 33.15
C SER A 454 6.14 -14.05 33.60
N PRO A 455 6.73 -12.87 33.89
CA PRO A 455 6.08 -11.55 34.01
C PRO A 455 6.00 -10.74 32.70
N TRP A 456 6.31 -11.33 31.55
CA TRP A 456 6.36 -10.68 30.25
C TRP A 456 5.02 -10.64 29.53
N GLU A 457 4.73 -9.52 28.90
CA GLU A 457 3.58 -9.34 28.01
C GLU A 457 4.03 -8.80 26.66
N GLY A 458 3.45 -9.35 25.60
CA GLY A 458 3.62 -8.89 24.23
C GLY A 458 2.38 -8.15 23.70
N GLN A 459 2.05 -8.41 22.43
CA GLN A 459 0.97 -7.71 21.76
C GLN A 459 -0.39 -8.36 22.03
N ILE A 460 -1.44 -7.57 21.88
CA ILE A 460 -2.82 -8.00 22.06
C ILE A 460 -3.16 -9.13 21.09
N GLY A 461 -3.82 -10.17 21.60
CA GLY A 461 -4.27 -11.31 20.82
C GLY A 461 -3.43 -12.57 21.03
N GLU A 462 -2.34 -12.46 21.79
CA GLU A 462 -1.43 -13.58 22.04
C GLU A 462 -1.98 -14.66 22.99
N CYS A 463 -1.20 -15.73 23.17
CA CYS A 463 -1.41 -16.84 24.10
C CYS A 463 -2.39 -17.93 23.65
N GLY A 464 -2.55 -18.15 22.33
CA GLY A 464 -3.44 -19.19 21.80
C GLY A 464 -2.92 -19.84 20.51
N LYS A 465 -3.59 -20.92 20.08
CA LYS A 465 -3.36 -21.50 18.73
C LYS A 465 -3.78 -20.53 17.62
N TRP A 466 -4.90 -19.84 17.87
CA TRP A 466 -5.48 -18.81 17.00
C TRP A 466 -5.37 -17.45 17.68
N LEU A 467 -5.28 -16.39 16.88
CA LEU A 467 -5.17 -15.03 17.39
C LEU A 467 -6.48 -14.63 18.10
N GLU A 468 -6.40 -14.04 19.29
CA GLU A 468 -7.57 -13.49 19.98
C GLU A 468 -7.88 -12.08 19.44
N TYR A 469 -8.59 -12.02 18.31
CA TYR A 469 -8.80 -10.77 17.55
C TYR A 469 -10.10 -10.02 17.86
N LYS A 470 -11.00 -10.55 18.69
CA LYS A 470 -12.37 -10.03 18.84
C LYS A 470 -12.49 -8.64 19.52
N LYS A 471 -11.37 -7.96 19.80
CA LYS A 471 -11.36 -6.62 20.39
C LYS A 471 -11.68 -5.56 19.34
N ILE A 472 -12.34 -4.49 19.79
CA ILE A 472 -12.68 -3.30 19.01
C ILE A 472 -12.30 -2.07 19.87
N PRO A 473 -11.52 -1.11 19.35
CA PRO A 473 -10.89 -1.12 18.02
C PRO A 473 -9.90 -2.27 17.84
N ALA A 474 -9.66 -2.65 16.59
CA ALA A 474 -8.71 -3.66 16.20
C ALA A 474 -7.29 -3.23 16.63
N PRO A 475 -6.52 -4.12 17.31
CA PRO A 475 -5.12 -3.87 17.58
C PRO A 475 -4.35 -3.58 16.30
N ARG A 476 -3.41 -2.63 16.35
CA ARG A 476 -2.75 -2.12 15.14
C ARG A 476 -1.35 -1.57 15.34
N GLY A 477 -0.49 -1.84 14.38
CA GLY A 477 0.69 -1.04 14.07
C GLY A 477 0.38 0.05 13.04
N LYS A 478 1.40 0.82 12.67
CA LYS A 478 1.34 1.84 11.62
C LYS A 478 2.72 2.05 10.99
N ILE A 479 2.83 1.89 9.69
CA ILE A 479 3.95 2.40 8.91
C ILE A 479 3.87 3.92 8.83
N VAL A 480 4.84 4.60 9.42
CA VAL A 480 4.90 6.06 9.52
C VAL A 480 5.61 6.68 8.31
N THR A 481 6.71 6.06 7.85
CA THR A 481 7.45 6.55 6.67
C THR A 481 8.15 5.41 5.94
N VAL A 482 8.24 5.54 4.62
CA VAL A 482 9.04 4.69 3.73
C VAL A 482 9.68 5.62 2.70
N THR A 483 11.00 5.70 2.65
CA THR A 483 11.69 6.52 1.66
C THR A 483 12.95 5.83 1.16
N THR A 484 13.21 5.93 -0.13
CA THR A 484 14.37 5.32 -0.79
C THR A 484 15.31 6.39 -1.32
N SER A 485 16.61 6.11 -1.35
CA SER A 485 17.62 6.97 -1.98
C SER A 485 18.76 6.10 -2.52
N GLY A 486 18.78 5.88 -3.82
CA GLY A 486 19.68 4.90 -4.43
C GLY A 486 19.33 3.49 -3.94
N GLU A 487 20.33 2.73 -3.48
CA GLU A 487 20.15 1.38 -2.91
C GLU A 487 19.85 1.39 -1.40
N MET A 488 19.66 2.57 -0.79
CA MET A 488 19.30 2.70 0.62
C MET A 488 17.80 2.90 0.78
N ILE A 489 17.26 2.34 1.85
CA ILE A 489 15.86 2.51 2.23
C ILE A 489 15.76 2.80 3.73
N HIS A 490 14.91 3.76 4.08
CA HIS A 490 14.49 4.04 5.44
C HIS A 490 13.01 3.71 5.60
N MET A 491 12.69 2.94 6.65
CA MET A 491 11.34 2.59 7.04
C MET A 491 11.18 2.83 8.53
N ALA A 492 10.05 3.36 8.97
CA ALA A 492 9.75 3.43 10.40
C ALA A 492 8.28 3.12 10.70
N GLY A 493 8.03 2.47 11.83
CA GLY A 493 6.70 2.14 12.30
C GLY A 493 6.48 2.41 13.79
N GLU A 494 5.21 2.62 14.14
CA GLU A 494 4.71 2.83 15.50
C GLU A 494 3.76 1.68 15.85
N ALA A 495 4.03 0.97 16.94
CA ALA A 495 3.28 -0.22 17.34
C ALA A 495 2.56 -0.08 18.68
N VAL A 496 2.52 1.10 19.31
CA VAL A 496 1.84 1.27 20.61
C VAL A 496 0.38 0.77 20.59
N GLY A 497 -0.34 0.91 19.47
CA GLY A 497 -1.71 0.42 19.30
C GLY A 497 -1.86 -1.11 19.23
N ALA A 498 -0.76 -1.86 19.19
CA ALA A 498 -0.74 -3.31 19.28
C ALA A 498 -0.59 -3.81 20.72
N TYR A 499 -0.26 -2.93 21.67
CA TYR A 499 -0.08 -3.25 23.08
C TYR A 499 -1.24 -2.74 23.92
N ARG A 500 -1.41 -3.32 25.11
CA ARG A 500 -2.42 -2.86 26.06
C ARG A 500 -2.08 -1.48 26.62
N PRO A 501 -3.04 -0.52 26.66
CA PRO A 501 -2.83 0.79 27.26
C PRO A 501 -2.39 0.71 28.73
N GLU A 502 -2.81 -0.32 29.46
CA GLU A 502 -2.51 -0.53 30.88
C GLU A 502 -1.01 -0.74 31.18
N LEU A 503 -0.19 -1.04 30.15
CA LEU A 503 1.26 -1.11 30.29
C LEU A 503 1.90 0.29 30.49
N GLY A 504 1.16 1.36 30.26
CA GLY A 504 1.67 2.73 30.41
C GLY A 504 2.73 3.08 29.36
N ILE A 505 2.64 2.52 28.16
CA ILE A 505 3.56 2.80 27.06
C ILE A 505 3.00 3.95 26.23
N ARG A 506 3.82 4.97 25.99
CA ARG A 506 3.47 6.12 25.16
C ARG A 506 3.79 5.88 23.68
N SER A 507 4.88 5.16 23.38
CA SER A 507 5.35 4.95 22.00
C SER A 507 6.28 3.74 21.92
N VAL A 508 6.11 2.91 20.88
CA VAL A 508 6.97 1.77 20.53
C VAL A 508 7.39 1.95 19.07
N GLN A 509 8.49 2.66 18.87
CA GLN A 509 8.99 3.02 17.54
C GLN A 509 10.08 2.06 17.11
N ARG A 510 10.01 1.61 15.87
CA ARG A 510 11.12 0.95 15.19
C ARG A 510 11.49 1.72 13.93
N SER A 511 12.75 2.12 13.82
CA SER A 511 13.29 2.81 12.65
C SER A 511 14.39 1.96 12.02
N MET A 512 14.26 1.61 10.74
CA MET A 512 15.17 0.75 9.99
C MET A 512 15.81 1.52 8.84
N LEU A 513 17.13 1.52 8.77
CA LEU A 513 17.90 2.14 7.70
C LEU A 513 18.85 1.11 7.08
N LEU A 514 18.55 0.69 5.85
CA LEU A 514 19.46 -0.11 5.05
C LEU A 514 20.56 0.82 4.50
N LEU A 515 21.76 0.74 5.07
CA LEU A 515 22.91 1.60 4.72
C LEU A 515 23.64 1.10 3.47
N THR A 516 23.72 -0.22 3.32
CA THR A 516 24.23 -0.91 2.13
C THR A 516 23.41 -2.19 1.95
N SER A 517 23.58 -2.90 0.83
CA SER A 517 22.93 -4.20 0.65
C SER A 517 23.23 -5.22 1.76
N GLU A 518 24.30 -5.05 2.54
CA GLU A 518 24.68 -5.96 3.62
C GLU A 518 24.59 -5.37 5.02
N VAL A 519 24.27 -4.09 5.17
CA VAL A 519 24.25 -3.42 6.48
C VAL A 519 22.91 -2.77 6.74
N LEU A 520 22.19 -3.31 7.73
CA LEU A 520 20.92 -2.78 8.22
C LEU A 520 21.10 -2.26 9.65
N LEU A 521 20.75 -1.00 9.87
CA LEU A 521 20.60 -0.42 11.20
C LEU A 521 19.13 -0.46 11.59
N VAL A 522 18.82 -1.02 12.75
CA VAL A 522 17.50 -0.97 13.40
C VAL A 522 17.64 -0.22 14.71
N LEU A 523 16.81 0.80 14.93
CA LEU A 523 16.76 1.59 16.15
C LEU A 523 15.36 1.46 16.76
N ASP A 524 15.29 0.84 17.93
CA ASP A 524 14.07 0.82 18.75
C ASP A 524 14.11 2.02 19.71
N THR A 525 13.02 2.81 19.72
CA THR A 525 12.80 3.91 20.67
C THR A 525 11.51 3.65 21.44
N ILE A 526 11.63 3.47 22.76
CA ILE A 526 10.51 3.21 23.66
C ILE A 526 10.34 4.42 24.57
N VAL A 527 9.10 4.89 24.69
CA VAL A 527 8.74 6.01 25.58
C VAL A 527 7.62 5.57 26.50
N LEU A 528 7.78 5.81 27.80
CA LEU A 528 6.80 5.47 28.82
C LEU A 528 6.03 6.70 29.28
N TYR A 529 4.82 6.49 29.82
CA TYR A 529 4.20 7.46 30.70
C TYR A 529 4.89 7.45 32.07
N SER A 530 4.84 8.57 32.78
CA SER A 530 5.52 8.76 34.07
C SER A 530 5.05 7.79 35.16
N ASP A 531 3.79 7.34 35.07
CA ASP A 531 3.15 6.41 36.00
C ASP A 531 3.29 4.93 35.58
N SER A 532 4.01 4.65 34.49
CA SER A 532 4.18 3.29 33.99
C SER A 532 4.89 2.38 35.00
N LYS A 533 4.34 1.16 35.15
CA LYS A 533 4.87 0.12 36.04
C LYS A 533 5.96 -0.73 35.39
N ILE A 534 6.04 -0.77 34.05
CA ILE A 534 7.05 -1.58 33.36
C ILE A 534 8.46 -1.06 33.64
N LYS A 535 9.41 -1.99 33.69
CA LYS A 535 10.80 -1.73 34.09
C LYS A 535 11.80 -2.20 33.06
N THR A 536 11.45 -3.22 32.28
CA THR A 536 12.34 -3.83 31.29
C THR A 536 11.59 -4.14 30.01
N ALA A 537 12.34 -4.17 28.93
CA ALA A 537 11.88 -4.62 27.62
C ALA A 537 12.81 -5.73 27.11
N SER A 538 12.29 -6.53 26.18
CA SER A 538 13.01 -7.62 25.53
C SER A 538 12.72 -7.59 24.03
N THR A 539 13.78 -7.57 23.22
CA THR A 539 13.69 -7.61 21.75
C THR A 539 14.16 -8.95 21.24
N LEU A 540 13.39 -9.55 20.32
CA LEU A 540 13.65 -10.88 19.78
C LEU A 540 14.02 -10.84 18.30
N PHE A 541 14.99 -11.67 17.91
CA PHE A 541 15.34 -11.89 16.51
C PHE A 541 15.48 -13.39 16.20
N HIS A 542 14.77 -13.84 15.17
CA HIS A 542 14.61 -15.25 14.84
C HIS A 542 15.41 -15.66 13.60
N ASN A 543 15.87 -16.91 13.60
CA ASN A 543 16.38 -17.60 12.42
C ASN A 543 15.88 -19.06 12.43
N ILE A 544 15.13 -19.42 11.40
CA ILE A 544 14.53 -20.76 11.31
C ILE A 544 15.52 -21.84 10.84
N LEU A 545 16.65 -21.45 10.24
CA LEU A 545 17.61 -22.38 9.63
C LEU A 545 18.82 -22.66 10.53
N HIS A 546 19.33 -21.64 11.20
CA HIS A 546 20.61 -21.68 11.91
C HIS A 546 20.48 -21.11 13.32
N SER A 547 21.23 -21.70 14.26
CA SER A 547 21.33 -21.19 15.63
C SER A 547 22.21 -19.96 15.67
N PHE A 548 21.84 -19.01 16.52
CA PHE A 548 22.66 -17.85 16.82
C PHE A 548 23.80 -18.26 17.75
N GLN A 549 25.03 -18.01 17.32
CA GLN A 549 26.22 -18.19 18.14
C GLN A 549 26.57 -16.87 18.82
N PRO A 550 26.72 -16.83 20.17
CA PRO A 550 27.18 -15.64 20.85
C PRO A 550 28.60 -15.30 20.42
N SER A 551 28.87 -14.02 20.25
CA SER A 551 30.20 -13.49 19.96
C SER A 551 30.36 -12.13 20.64
N THR A 552 31.60 -11.69 20.84
CA THR A 552 31.90 -10.35 21.36
C THR A 552 32.85 -9.64 20.40
N TRP A 553 32.61 -8.35 20.19
CA TRP A 553 33.42 -7.55 19.29
C TRP A 553 33.59 -6.14 19.84
N ASN A 554 34.84 -5.72 20.09
CA ASN A 554 35.17 -4.41 20.68
C ASN A 554 34.31 -4.07 21.91
N LEU A 555 34.12 -5.04 22.81
CA LEU A 555 33.27 -4.96 24.02
C LEU A 555 31.75 -4.88 23.77
N MET A 556 31.30 -4.85 22.52
CA MET A 556 29.88 -5.00 22.18
C MET A 556 29.47 -6.46 22.11
N ALA A 557 28.33 -6.78 22.70
CA ALA A 557 27.71 -8.09 22.56
C ALA A 557 27.16 -8.27 21.15
N SER A 558 27.28 -9.49 20.63
CA SER A 558 26.86 -9.84 19.29
C SER A 558 26.38 -11.28 19.19
N ALA A 559 25.67 -11.56 18.10
CA ALA A 559 25.22 -12.89 17.74
C ALA A 559 25.47 -13.10 16.24
N GLN A 560 25.85 -14.30 15.85
CA GLN A 560 26.10 -14.61 14.43
C GLN A 560 25.47 -15.93 14.00
N VAL A 561 25.07 -16.00 12.73
CA VAL A 561 24.76 -17.25 12.04
C VAL A 561 25.80 -17.48 10.96
N VAL A 562 26.27 -18.71 10.80
CA VAL A 562 27.39 -19.03 9.91
C VAL A 562 26.88 -19.75 8.67
N TYR A 563 27.15 -19.17 7.51
CA TYR A 563 26.96 -19.78 6.19
C TYR A 563 28.32 -20.15 5.58
N PRO A 564 28.38 -20.97 4.51
CA PRO A 564 29.64 -21.33 3.84
C PRO A 564 30.48 -20.12 3.38
N GLU A 565 29.81 -19.03 3.00
CA GLU A 565 30.46 -17.78 2.61
C GLU A 565 31.01 -16.92 3.76
N GLY A 566 30.60 -17.20 5.01
CA GLY A 566 31.03 -16.46 6.20
C GLY A 566 29.91 -16.17 7.21
N PRO A 567 30.26 -15.51 8.33
CA PRO A 567 29.30 -15.16 9.36
C PRO A 567 28.44 -13.96 8.97
N TYR A 568 27.15 -14.05 9.27
CA TYR A 568 26.21 -12.92 9.29
C TYR A 568 25.98 -12.57 10.75
N ALA A 569 26.30 -11.33 11.14
CA ALA A 569 26.37 -10.93 12.54
C ALA A 569 25.44 -9.76 12.86
N VAL A 570 24.88 -9.77 14.07
CA VAL A 570 24.13 -8.66 14.65
C VAL A 570 24.86 -8.17 15.91
N PHE A 571 25.06 -6.86 15.99
CA PHE A 571 25.66 -6.17 17.13
C PHE A 571 24.60 -5.28 17.77
N TRP A 572 24.63 -5.11 19.09
CA TRP A 572 23.69 -4.22 19.76
C TRP A 572 24.30 -3.41 20.89
N LEU A 573 23.77 -2.20 21.07
CA LEU A 573 24.17 -1.27 22.11
C LEU A 573 23.02 -0.35 22.49
N GLN A 574 22.97 0.01 23.76
CA GLN A 574 22.08 1.03 24.31
C GLN A 574 22.75 2.41 24.24
N GLU A 575 21.96 3.48 24.38
CA GLU A 575 22.42 4.87 24.30
C GLU A 575 23.59 5.19 25.25
N GLU A 576 23.65 4.55 26.42
CA GLU A 576 24.71 4.72 27.41
C GLU A 576 26.04 4.05 27.01
N GLY A 577 26.08 3.35 25.87
CA GLY A 577 27.26 2.64 25.35
C GLY A 577 27.41 1.20 25.83
N ASN A 578 26.51 0.73 26.69
CA ASN A 578 26.49 -0.63 27.20
C ASN A 578 25.79 -1.57 26.20
N SER A 579 26.19 -2.83 26.12
CA SER A 579 25.44 -3.86 25.40
C SER A 579 24.52 -4.64 26.35
N PRO A 580 23.19 -4.56 26.18
CA PRO A 580 22.23 -5.39 26.89
C PRO A 580 22.54 -6.90 26.88
N THR A 581 22.10 -7.60 27.93
CA THR A 581 22.26 -9.05 28.06
C THR A 581 21.36 -9.77 27.06
N ALA A 582 21.90 -10.83 26.42
CA ALA A 582 21.15 -11.68 25.51
C ALA A 582 21.02 -13.12 26.02
N HIS A 583 19.84 -13.69 25.84
CA HIS A 583 19.55 -15.11 26.02
C HIS A 583 19.37 -15.77 24.66
N PHE A 584 19.98 -16.94 24.46
CA PHE A 584 19.94 -17.67 23.20
C PHE A 584 19.03 -18.89 23.35
N VAL A 585 18.07 -19.04 22.46
CA VAL A 585 17.14 -20.18 22.44
C VAL A 585 17.35 -20.95 21.16
N ASP A 586 17.88 -22.16 21.31
CA ASP A 586 18.26 -23.01 20.18
C ASP A 586 17.12 -23.87 19.64
N HIS A 587 16.06 -24.08 20.42
CA HIS A 587 14.93 -24.91 20.04
C HIS A 587 13.64 -24.44 20.72
N HIS A 588 12.81 -23.68 19.99
CA HIS A 588 11.43 -23.41 20.38
C HIS A 588 10.48 -24.02 19.34
N TYR A 589 9.51 -24.80 19.80
CA TYR A 589 8.53 -25.43 18.92
C TYR A 589 7.53 -24.39 18.43
N ALA A 590 7.55 -24.15 17.12
CA ALA A 590 6.57 -23.30 16.46
C ALA A 590 5.28 -24.09 16.16
N GLU A 591 5.27 -25.33 15.69
CA GLU A 591 4.00 -26.08 15.45
C GLU A 591 4.16 -27.53 15.90
N ASP A 592 3.33 -28.05 16.83
CA ASP A 592 3.14 -29.49 17.16
C ASP A 592 4.37 -30.41 16.91
N LYS A 593 5.56 -29.95 17.31
CA LYS A 593 6.87 -30.61 17.13
C LYS A 593 7.44 -30.74 15.70
N LYS A 594 6.94 -30.01 14.70
CA LYS A 594 7.38 -30.08 13.29
C LYS A 594 8.28 -28.94 12.83
N ILE A 595 8.01 -27.71 13.26
CA ILE A 595 8.80 -26.51 12.92
C ILE A 595 9.46 -26.00 14.19
N THR A 596 10.76 -25.75 14.13
CA THR A 596 11.52 -25.16 15.24
C THR A 596 12.16 -23.85 14.78
N THR A 597 12.04 -22.82 15.61
CA THR A 597 12.76 -21.56 15.43
C THR A 597 13.84 -21.43 16.49
N ARG A 598 14.91 -20.73 16.13
CA ARG A 598 15.94 -20.26 17.05
C ARG A 598 15.84 -18.76 17.16
N TYR A 599 16.15 -18.21 18.32
CA TYR A 599 16.16 -16.76 18.48
C TYR A 599 17.15 -16.29 19.52
N VAL A 600 17.55 -15.04 19.35
CA VAL A 600 18.24 -14.26 20.37
C VAL A 600 17.22 -13.32 21.03
N ASN A 601 17.16 -13.33 22.36
CA ASN A 601 16.32 -12.47 23.18
C ASN A 601 17.22 -11.49 23.93
N ILE A 602 17.12 -10.20 23.62
CA ILE A 602 17.97 -9.15 24.16
C ILE A 602 17.15 -8.33 25.17
N THR A 603 17.49 -8.43 26.45
CA THR A 603 16.74 -7.81 27.56
C THR A 603 17.48 -6.59 28.13
N TYR A 604 16.76 -5.49 28.32
CA TYR A 604 17.33 -4.22 28.79
C TYR A 604 16.37 -3.43 29.72
N PRO A 605 16.93 -2.62 30.63
CA PRO A 605 16.13 -1.73 31.49
C PRO A 605 15.54 -0.57 30.69
N LEU A 606 14.37 -0.12 31.11
CA LEU A 606 13.68 1.03 30.55
C LEU A 606 13.91 2.28 31.41
N ASN A 607 14.04 3.43 30.75
CA ASN A 607 14.16 4.74 31.36
C ASN A 607 12.77 5.32 31.62
N LYS A 608 12.43 5.58 32.89
CA LYS A 608 11.15 6.19 33.27
C LYS A 608 11.08 7.70 33.04
N GLY A 609 12.23 8.36 32.97
CA GLY A 609 12.34 9.83 32.87
C GLY A 609 12.52 10.36 31.45
N GLY A 610 12.56 9.49 30.44
CA GLY A 610 12.82 9.86 29.06
C GLY A 610 12.60 8.69 28.10
N SER A 611 13.26 8.73 26.94
CA SER A 611 13.25 7.64 25.97
C SER A 611 14.31 6.58 26.29
N THR A 612 14.02 5.33 25.95
CA THR A 612 15.02 4.24 25.89
C THR A 612 15.31 3.92 24.44
N LYS A 613 16.59 3.93 24.08
CA LYS A 613 17.04 3.71 22.70
C LYS A 613 18.01 2.55 22.62
N VAL A 614 17.74 1.61 21.72
CA VAL A 614 18.63 0.46 21.46
C VAL A 614 18.87 0.35 19.96
N ALA A 615 20.14 0.35 19.58
CA ALA A 615 20.56 0.17 18.19
C ALA A 615 21.01 -1.28 17.96
N TYR A 616 20.55 -1.87 16.87
CA TYR A 616 20.92 -3.18 16.35
C TYR A 616 21.51 -3.02 14.95
N ILE A 617 22.71 -3.56 14.73
CA ILE A 617 23.45 -3.41 13.47
C ILE A 617 23.66 -4.80 12.89
N PHE A 618 22.96 -5.11 11.81
CA PHE A 618 23.04 -6.39 11.10
C PHE A 618 24.03 -6.25 9.94
N VAL A 619 24.97 -7.18 9.83
CA VAL A 619 26.10 -7.12 8.90
C VAL A 619 26.27 -8.45 8.17
N GLY A 620 26.35 -8.39 6.83
CA GLY A 620 26.68 -9.53 5.97
C GLY A 620 28.19 -9.86 5.93
N PRO A 621 28.57 -11.03 5.40
CA PRO A 621 29.89 -11.62 5.56
C PRO A 621 31.02 -10.86 4.85
N TYR A 622 30.69 -10.02 3.86
CA TYR A 622 31.71 -9.29 3.08
C TYR A 622 31.89 -7.83 3.52
N THR A 623 31.27 -7.43 4.63
CA THR A 623 31.37 -6.08 5.15
C THR A 623 31.95 -6.10 6.55
N LYS A 624 32.93 -5.21 6.81
CA LYS A 624 33.55 -5.08 8.12
C LYS A 624 32.94 -3.90 8.87
N LEU A 625 32.39 -4.19 10.05
CA LEU A 625 32.07 -3.18 11.05
C LEU A 625 33.36 -2.83 11.80
N ASP A 626 33.74 -1.55 11.86
CA ASP A 626 34.98 -1.10 12.54
C ASP A 626 34.71 -0.39 13.87
N ARG A 627 33.58 0.34 13.99
CA ARG A 627 33.08 0.88 15.26
C ARG A 627 31.60 1.30 15.17
N ALA A 628 30.88 1.30 16.28
CA ALA A 628 29.58 1.98 16.40
C ALA A 628 29.43 2.64 17.78
N TRP A 629 28.82 3.82 17.85
CA TRP A 629 28.56 4.52 19.12
C TRP A 629 27.44 5.56 18.99
N PHE A 630 26.78 5.85 20.12
CA PHE A 630 25.90 7.00 20.27
C PHE A 630 26.69 8.25 20.65
N HIS A 631 26.28 9.41 20.15
CA HIS A 631 26.84 10.68 20.57
C HIS A 631 26.11 11.22 21.80
N ASN A 632 26.85 11.84 22.71
CA ASN A 632 26.31 12.47 23.93
C ASN A 632 25.34 13.62 23.65
N THR A 633 25.26 14.11 22.41
CA THR A 633 24.30 15.13 21.97
C THR A 633 22.92 14.55 21.65
N SER A 634 22.73 13.24 21.78
CA SER A 634 21.42 12.60 21.63
C SER A 634 20.46 13.05 22.73
N THR A 635 19.19 13.18 22.39
CA THR A 635 18.11 13.63 23.27
C THR A 635 16.87 12.76 23.03
N ASP A 636 15.79 12.98 23.76
CA ASP A 636 14.51 12.28 23.50
C ASP A 636 13.89 12.62 22.15
N GLU A 637 14.23 13.77 21.56
CA GLU A 637 13.68 14.22 20.28
C GLU A 637 14.50 13.73 19.07
N ILE A 638 15.81 13.50 19.26
CA ILE A 638 16.75 13.15 18.20
C ILE A 638 17.89 12.27 18.71
N THR A 639 18.19 11.24 17.94
CA THR A 639 19.28 10.29 18.18
C THR A 639 20.43 10.55 17.22
N HIS A 640 21.64 10.68 17.74
CA HIS A 640 22.85 10.78 16.94
C HIS A 640 23.69 9.51 17.12
N LEU A 641 23.87 8.77 16.04
CA LEU A 641 24.65 7.52 15.99
C LEU A 641 25.76 7.65 14.95
N SER A 642 26.90 7.00 15.15
CA SER A 642 27.89 6.84 14.09
C SER A 642 28.33 5.39 13.97
N ILE A 643 28.45 4.95 12.72
CA ILE A 643 28.84 3.60 12.34
C ILE A 643 30.00 3.71 11.35
N MET A 644 31.14 3.12 11.70
CA MET A 644 32.27 2.97 10.80
C MET A 644 32.16 1.62 10.09
N ILE A 645 32.01 1.68 8.77
CA ILE A 645 31.89 0.51 7.89
C ILE A 645 33.02 0.59 6.87
N ASN A 646 33.88 -0.43 6.81
CA ASN A 646 35.04 -0.46 5.92
C ASN A 646 35.84 0.87 5.96
N GLN A 647 36.17 1.34 7.17
CA GLN A 647 36.86 2.60 7.45
C GLN A 647 36.13 3.89 7.03
N THR A 648 34.87 3.79 6.59
CA THR A 648 34.06 4.96 6.23
C THR A 648 33.05 5.26 7.35
N GLU A 649 33.10 6.48 7.88
CA GLU A 649 32.19 6.93 8.93
C GLU A 649 30.83 7.34 8.36
N HIS A 650 29.76 6.73 8.87
CA HIS A 650 28.37 7.05 8.56
C HIS A 650 27.77 7.74 9.78
N LYS A 651 27.61 9.06 9.73
CA LYS A 651 26.97 9.84 10.80
C LYS A 651 25.48 9.90 10.57
N ILE A 652 24.71 9.39 11.50
CA ILE A 652 23.27 9.17 11.35
C ILE A 652 22.56 9.98 12.44
N SER A 653 21.63 10.83 12.03
CA SER A 653 20.77 11.59 12.91
C SER A 653 19.33 11.16 12.67
N MET A 654 18.67 10.54 13.64
CA MET A 654 17.28 10.06 13.54
C MET A 654 16.38 10.79 14.53
N ALA A 655 15.34 11.46 14.05
CA ALA A 655 14.34 12.08 14.92
C ALA A 655 13.30 11.06 15.41
N SER A 656 12.87 11.21 16.67
CA SER A 656 11.73 10.45 17.23
C SER A 656 10.45 10.68 16.40
N LEU A 657 9.63 9.64 16.25
CA LEU A 657 8.33 9.72 15.57
C LEU A 657 7.32 10.62 16.34
N LEU A 658 7.59 10.88 17.62
CA LEU A 658 6.84 11.86 18.42
C LEU A 658 7.25 13.30 18.11
N THR A 659 8.46 13.54 17.61
CA THR A 659 8.98 14.88 17.34
C THR A 659 8.18 15.55 16.21
N PRO A 660 7.55 16.71 16.44
CA PRO A 660 6.79 17.41 15.42
C PRO A 660 7.63 17.85 14.22
N VAL A 661 7.04 17.91 13.02
CA VAL A 661 7.74 18.28 11.76
C VAL A 661 8.58 19.56 11.88
N ALA A 662 8.04 20.63 12.49
CA ALA A 662 8.76 21.91 12.64
C ALA A 662 10.02 21.76 13.51
N ARG A 663 9.92 20.96 14.58
CA ARG A 663 11.04 20.66 15.46
C ARG A 663 12.07 19.78 14.76
N ARG A 664 11.64 18.80 13.96
CA ARG A 664 12.54 18.01 13.10
C ARG A 664 13.29 18.90 12.11
N ALA A 665 12.61 19.89 11.51
CA ALA A 665 13.25 20.86 10.62
C ALA A 665 14.34 21.67 11.34
N SER A 666 14.14 22.08 12.59
CA SER A 666 15.20 22.75 13.36
C SER A 666 16.36 21.82 13.76
N LEU A 667 16.08 20.54 14.03
CA LEU A 667 17.08 19.58 14.52
C LEU A 667 17.89 18.94 13.38
N LEU A 668 17.23 18.57 12.28
CA LEU A 668 17.83 17.86 11.14
C LEU A 668 18.14 18.78 9.95
N GLY A 669 17.63 20.02 9.96
CA GLY A 669 17.68 20.94 8.82
C GLY A 669 16.61 20.69 7.75
N PHE A 670 15.70 19.74 7.97
CA PHE A 670 14.56 19.43 7.09
C PHE A 670 13.46 18.66 7.85
N GLY A 671 12.22 18.63 7.33
CA GLY A 671 11.05 18.08 8.04
C GLY A 671 10.92 16.55 8.10
N GLY A 672 11.86 15.80 7.51
CA GLY A 672 11.84 14.33 7.51
C GLY A 672 12.34 13.72 8.81
N TYR A 673 12.88 12.50 8.73
CA TYR A 673 13.17 11.67 9.90
C TYR A 673 14.65 11.33 10.07
N VAL A 674 15.40 11.16 8.98
CA VAL A 674 16.81 10.74 9.08
C VAL A 674 17.71 11.57 8.18
N THR A 675 18.83 12.03 8.73
CA THR A 675 19.97 12.54 7.97
C THR A 675 21.14 11.57 8.10
N LEU A 676 21.63 11.07 6.97
CA LEU A 676 22.86 10.31 6.86
C LEU A 676 23.94 11.19 6.23
N LYS A 677 25.04 11.43 6.94
CA LYS A 677 26.23 12.08 6.39
C LYS A 677 27.33 11.04 6.21
N LYS A 678 27.77 10.88 4.97
CA LYS A 678 28.88 10.02 4.56
C LYS A 678 29.84 10.87 3.74
N ASP A 679 31.07 11.02 4.20
CA ASP A 679 32.06 11.92 3.59
C ASP A 679 31.51 13.36 3.40
N LYS A 680 31.44 13.83 2.15
CA LYS A 680 30.84 15.12 1.76
C LYS A 680 29.36 15.03 1.37
N GLN A 681 28.80 13.83 1.31
CA GLN A 681 27.42 13.60 0.91
C GLN A 681 26.49 13.62 2.12
N ILE A 682 25.36 14.32 1.98
CA ILE A 682 24.26 14.30 2.94
C ILE A 682 23.06 13.70 2.23
N ILE A 683 22.50 12.66 2.83
CA ILE A 683 21.34 11.91 2.34
C ILE A 683 20.25 12.06 3.39
N GLN A 684 19.04 12.37 2.94
CA GLN A 684 17.92 12.69 3.81
C GLN A 684 16.76 11.75 3.50
N PHE A 685 16.13 11.22 4.55
CA PHE A 685 15.02 10.28 4.47
C PHE A 685 13.81 10.83 5.23
N GLY A 686 12.61 10.48 4.77
CA GLY A 686 11.36 11.05 5.25
C GLY A 686 10.95 12.35 4.55
N TYR A 687 11.51 12.67 3.38
CA TYR A 687 11.01 13.72 2.47
C TYR A 687 11.61 13.47 1.08
N GLU A 688 10.79 13.29 0.04
CA GLU A 688 11.31 13.06 -1.32
C GLU A 688 11.87 14.34 -1.94
N ASN A 689 13.12 14.66 -1.64
CA ASN A 689 14.11 15.15 -2.59
C ASN A 689 15.46 15.29 -1.88
N THR A 690 16.38 14.40 -2.22
CA THR A 690 17.82 14.62 -2.06
C THR A 690 18.21 15.81 -2.94
N ARG A 691 18.06 17.04 -2.42
CA ARG A 691 18.82 18.15 -2.99
C ARG A 691 20.28 17.90 -2.61
N LEU A 692 21.05 17.40 -3.56
CA LEU A 692 22.49 17.66 -3.60
C LEU A 692 22.64 19.17 -3.44
N LYS A 693 23.09 19.63 -2.27
CA LYS A 693 23.61 20.99 -2.17
C LYS A 693 24.78 21.03 -3.15
N LEU A 694 24.56 21.61 -4.33
CA LEU A 694 25.66 22.07 -5.17
C LEU A 694 26.50 22.97 -4.25
N ASP A 695 27.76 22.60 -4.09
CA ASP A 695 28.68 23.29 -3.22
C ASP A 695 28.70 24.77 -3.63
N ARG A 696 28.15 25.65 -2.78
CA ARG A 696 28.06 27.11 -3.01
C ARG A 696 29.43 27.73 -3.29
N TYR A 697 30.49 26.99 -2.96
CA TYR A 697 31.89 27.28 -3.25
C TYR A 697 32.24 27.29 -4.75
N THR A 698 31.50 26.54 -5.58
CA THR A 698 31.79 26.40 -7.02
C THR A 698 31.38 27.65 -7.79
N THR A 699 30.20 28.20 -7.51
CA THR A 699 29.71 29.45 -8.12
C THR A 699 30.62 30.64 -7.77
N TYR A 700 31.10 30.68 -6.52
CA TYR A 700 32.08 31.69 -6.09
C TYR A 700 33.39 31.61 -6.90
N LYS A 701 33.94 30.41 -7.12
CA LYS A 701 35.14 30.22 -7.95
C LYS A 701 34.91 30.66 -9.40
N TYR A 702 33.76 30.35 -10.00
CA TYR A 702 33.45 30.77 -11.38
C TYR A 702 33.31 32.29 -11.51
N VAL A 703 32.67 32.95 -10.55
CA VAL A 703 32.51 34.42 -10.57
C VAL A 703 33.86 35.12 -10.35
N VAL A 704 34.71 34.63 -9.43
CA VAL A 704 36.06 35.17 -9.21
C VAL A 704 36.95 34.93 -10.43
N PHE A 705 36.90 33.73 -11.03
CA PHE A 705 37.68 33.38 -12.22
C PHE A 705 37.29 34.21 -13.45
N MET A 706 35.99 34.40 -13.72
CA MET A 706 35.49 35.23 -14.82
C MET A 706 35.85 36.70 -14.64
N ASN A 707 35.77 37.24 -13.42
CA ASN A 707 36.20 38.60 -13.12
C ASN A 707 37.72 38.76 -13.30
N GLY A 708 38.51 37.75 -12.93
CA GLY A 708 39.96 37.73 -13.18
C GLY A 708 40.31 37.76 -14.67
N ILE A 709 39.64 36.97 -15.50
CA ILE A 709 39.82 36.97 -16.96
C ILE A 709 39.45 38.33 -17.56
N CYS A 710 38.30 38.90 -17.18
CA CYS A 710 37.87 40.20 -17.68
C CYS A 710 38.88 41.30 -17.33
N PHE A 711 39.43 41.28 -16.11
CA PHE A 711 40.45 42.24 -15.69
C PHE A 711 41.73 42.12 -16.52
N VAL A 712 42.21 40.90 -16.77
CA VAL A 712 43.40 40.66 -17.61
C VAL A 712 43.15 41.07 -19.07
N CYS A 713 41.97 40.80 -19.62
CA CYS A 713 41.59 41.22 -20.97
C CYS A 713 41.53 42.75 -21.11
N VAL A 714 40.95 43.45 -20.12
CA VAL A 714 40.90 44.92 -20.10
C VAL A 714 42.30 45.51 -19.94
N LEU A 715 43.12 44.97 -19.04
CA LEU A 715 44.50 45.41 -18.84
C LEU A 715 45.35 45.18 -20.10
N GLY A 716 45.19 44.03 -20.76
CA GLY A 716 45.82 43.70 -22.03
C GLY A 716 45.40 44.63 -23.17
N LEU A 717 44.11 44.97 -23.27
CA LEU A 717 43.59 45.95 -24.22
C LEU A 717 44.12 47.37 -23.97
N VAL A 718 44.21 47.80 -22.71
CA VAL A 718 44.76 49.12 -22.33
C VAL A 718 46.26 49.20 -22.63
N ILE A 719 47.01 48.13 -22.38
CA ILE A 719 48.44 48.05 -22.73
C ILE A 719 48.64 48.04 -24.25
N ALA A 720 47.79 47.33 -25.00
CA ALA A 720 47.81 47.31 -26.46
C ALA A 720 47.52 48.70 -27.08
N VAL A 721 46.65 49.52 -26.46
CA VAL A 721 46.44 50.92 -26.86
C VAL A 721 47.64 51.81 -26.52
N LYS A 722 48.30 51.56 -25.39
CA LYS A 722 49.50 52.32 -24.98
C LYS A 722 50.70 52.03 -25.88
N LYS A 723 50.85 50.79 -26.35
CA LYS A 723 51.81 50.41 -27.41
C LYS A 723 51.22 50.74 -28.77
N LYS A 724 51.35 52.00 -29.14
CA LYS A 724 50.83 52.71 -30.33
C LYS A 724 51.29 52.12 -31.69
N SER A 725 51.19 50.82 -31.95
CA SER A 725 51.65 50.20 -33.21
C SER A 725 50.64 49.31 -33.93
N LEU A 726 49.43 49.08 -33.40
CA LEU A 726 48.43 48.25 -34.06
C LEU A 726 47.04 48.82 -33.80
N LEU A 727 46.56 49.77 -34.63
CA LEU A 727 45.14 50.02 -34.94
C LEU A 727 45.01 51.33 -35.74
N GLN A 728 45.51 51.34 -36.98
CA GLN A 728 45.19 52.39 -37.97
C GLN A 728 43.92 52.06 -38.76
N THR A 729 43.18 51.02 -38.39
CA THR A 729 41.90 50.66 -39.01
C THR A 729 40.86 50.28 -37.96
N SER A 730 39.82 51.12 -37.89
CA SER A 730 38.61 50.97 -37.08
C SER A 730 38.72 51.15 -35.56
N THR A 731 38.99 52.39 -35.16
CA THR A 731 38.73 52.90 -33.79
C THR A 731 37.31 52.60 -33.30
N ARG A 732 36.30 52.55 -34.19
CA ARG A 732 34.91 52.24 -33.81
C ARG A 732 34.72 50.82 -33.26
N TRP A 733 35.34 49.81 -33.85
CA TRP A 733 35.23 48.42 -33.36
C TRP A 733 35.99 48.22 -32.05
N PHE A 734 37.15 48.88 -31.91
CA PHE A 734 37.89 48.90 -30.65
C PHE A 734 37.05 49.45 -29.49
N TRP A 735 36.43 50.63 -29.67
CA TRP A 735 35.57 51.22 -28.64
C TRP A 735 34.32 50.39 -28.37
N LYS A 736 33.75 49.70 -29.37
CA LYS A 736 32.63 48.77 -29.18
C LYS A 736 33.03 47.52 -28.39
N CYS A 737 34.18 46.92 -28.67
CA CYS A 737 34.67 45.77 -27.92
C CYS A 737 35.06 46.15 -26.50
N LEU A 738 35.72 47.29 -26.31
CA LEU A 738 36.04 47.81 -24.99
C LEU A 738 34.76 48.11 -24.20
N PHE A 739 33.75 48.70 -24.83
CA PHE A 739 32.43 48.97 -24.22
C PHE A 739 31.70 47.67 -23.87
N LEU A 740 31.68 46.67 -24.76
CA LEU A 740 31.09 45.36 -24.48
C LEU A 740 31.80 44.66 -23.31
N ILE A 741 33.13 44.65 -23.30
CA ILE A 741 33.91 44.01 -22.22
C ILE A 741 33.72 44.74 -20.90
N THR A 742 33.72 46.08 -20.90
CA THR A 742 33.48 46.88 -19.69
C THR A 742 32.03 46.79 -19.20
N MET A 743 31.04 46.75 -20.09
CA MET A 743 29.64 46.50 -19.71
C MET A 743 29.45 45.09 -19.16
N THR A 744 30.08 44.09 -19.78
CA THR A 744 30.02 42.71 -19.27
C THR A 744 30.70 42.62 -17.90
N TRP A 745 31.85 43.27 -17.72
CA TRP A 745 32.55 43.35 -16.44
C TRP A 745 31.75 44.09 -15.36
N LEU A 746 31.08 45.20 -15.71
CA LEU A 746 30.21 45.94 -14.80
C LEU A 746 28.95 45.15 -14.44
N LEU A 747 28.37 44.38 -15.36
CA LEU A 747 27.26 43.48 -15.08
C LEU A 747 27.68 42.34 -14.14
N THR A 748 28.85 41.73 -14.38
CA THR A 748 29.38 40.68 -13.49
C THR A 748 29.78 41.23 -12.12
N PHE A 749 30.31 42.45 -12.08
CA PHE A 749 30.67 43.13 -10.83
C PHE A 749 29.43 43.61 -10.07
N TYR A 750 28.40 44.10 -10.76
CA TYR A 750 27.09 44.41 -10.17
C TYR A 750 26.43 43.16 -9.59
N HIS A 751 26.45 42.03 -10.31
CA HIS A 751 25.98 40.77 -9.74
C HIS A 751 26.83 40.28 -8.56
N PHE A 752 28.15 40.48 -8.59
CA PHE A 752 29.03 40.16 -7.47
C PHE A 752 28.76 41.04 -6.25
N ILE A 753 28.61 42.36 -6.43
CA ILE A 753 28.24 43.28 -5.36
C ILE A 753 26.84 42.96 -4.86
N TRP A 754 25.85 42.76 -5.72
CA TRP A 754 24.50 42.36 -5.32
C TRP A 754 24.54 41.05 -4.52
N TYR A 755 25.37 40.09 -4.91
CA TYR A 755 25.58 38.85 -4.18
C TYR A 755 26.26 39.05 -2.81
N LEU A 756 27.26 39.94 -2.71
CA LEU A 756 27.93 40.28 -1.46
C LEU A 756 27.02 41.11 -0.52
N PHE A 757 26.30 42.07 -1.09
CA PHE A 757 25.41 43.00 -0.39
C PHE A 757 24.16 42.27 0.12
N SER A 758 23.61 41.35 -0.68
CA SER A 758 22.65 40.39 -0.17
C SER A 758 23.29 39.56 0.93
N HIS A 759 24.45 38.91 0.77
CA HIS A 759 25.04 38.11 1.87
C HIS A 759 25.37 38.86 3.18
N ILE A 760 25.75 40.14 3.12
CA ILE A 760 26.18 40.93 4.28
C ILE A 760 24.99 41.63 4.96
N PHE A 761 24.06 42.20 4.18
CA PHE A 761 22.95 43.02 4.72
C PHE A 761 21.60 42.30 4.74
N PHE A 762 21.41 41.30 3.88
CA PHE A 762 20.20 40.49 3.79
C PHE A 762 20.59 39.02 3.67
N PRO A 763 20.93 38.32 4.77
CA PRO A 763 21.13 36.87 4.73
C PRO A 763 19.80 36.18 4.39
N HIS A 764 19.31 36.34 3.16
CA HIS A 764 18.30 35.55 2.50
C HIS A 764 19.00 34.27 2.04
N SER A 765 19.33 33.46 3.04
CA SER A 765 18.46 32.34 3.28
C SER A 765 17.08 32.50 2.60
N GLU A 766 16.94 32.05 1.36
CA GLU A 766 15.79 31.19 1.05
C GLU A 766 16.02 29.82 1.70
N TYR A 767 16.30 29.81 3.01
CA TYR A 767 15.57 28.89 3.84
C TYR A 767 14.20 29.55 3.94
N VAL A 768 13.17 28.90 3.38
CA VAL A 768 11.86 28.94 4.00
C VAL A 768 12.11 28.47 5.43
N TYR A 769 12.48 29.41 6.31
CA TYR A 769 12.46 29.19 7.74
C TYR A 769 11.04 28.72 7.99
N GLY A 770 10.90 27.45 8.36
CA GLY A 770 9.66 26.95 8.91
C GLY A 770 9.33 27.88 10.07
N SER A 771 8.32 28.73 9.85
CA SER A 771 7.66 29.46 10.92
C SER A 771 7.44 28.45 12.05
N THR A 772 7.77 28.83 13.27
CA THR A 772 7.44 28.06 14.47
C THR A 772 5.93 27.86 14.66
N LYS A 773 5.12 28.49 13.80
CA LYS A 773 3.66 28.39 13.77
C LYS A 773 3.20 27.36 12.73
N GLN A 774 2.14 26.65 13.07
CA GLN A 774 1.64 25.49 12.33
C GLN A 774 0.96 25.93 11.02
N PRO A 775 1.22 25.28 9.88
CA PRO A 775 0.58 25.66 8.63
C PRO A 775 -0.92 25.27 8.63
N LEU A 776 -1.76 26.16 8.12
CA LEU A 776 -3.19 25.92 7.90
C LEU A 776 -3.41 25.59 6.42
N VAL A 777 -4.00 24.42 6.16
CA VAL A 777 -4.29 23.94 4.79
C VAL A 777 -5.72 24.31 4.43
N PHE A 778 -5.90 25.01 3.32
CA PHE A 778 -7.20 25.31 2.75
C PHE A 778 -7.38 24.54 1.45
N VAL A 779 -8.46 23.77 1.36
CA VAL A 779 -8.90 23.15 0.12
C VAL A 779 -9.98 24.04 -0.49
N VAL A 780 -9.76 24.49 -1.71
CA VAL A 780 -10.71 25.32 -2.47
C VAL A 780 -11.01 24.67 -3.82
N SER A 781 -12.25 24.77 -4.26
CA SER A 781 -12.71 24.19 -5.52
C SER A 781 -14.01 24.84 -5.99
N LEU A 782 -14.44 24.54 -7.21
CA LEU A 782 -15.84 24.72 -7.60
C LEU A 782 -16.64 23.47 -7.22
N PRO A 783 -17.96 23.59 -6.94
CA PRO A 783 -18.81 22.43 -6.67
C PRO A 783 -18.74 21.40 -7.81
N GLY A 784 -18.50 20.13 -7.47
CA GLY A 784 -18.36 19.05 -8.45
C GLY A 784 -16.97 18.88 -9.06
N PHE A 785 -15.94 19.55 -8.53
CA PHE A 785 -14.52 19.31 -8.91
C PHE A 785 -13.85 18.19 -8.09
N GLY A 786 -14.56 17.53 -7.18
CA GLY A 786 -14.03 16.40 -6.39
C GLY A 786 -13.23 16.78 -5.15
N ALA A 787 -13.43 17.98 -4.59
CA ALA A 787 -12.79 18.38 -3.34
C ALA A 787 -13.19 17.52 -2.14
N GLU A 788 -14.31 16.83 -2.22
CA GLU A 788 -14.78 15.86 -1.24
C GLU A 788 -13.75 14.73 -1.02
N LEU A 789 -12.98 14.35 -2.05
CA LEU A 789 -11.92 13.34 -1.96
C LEU A 789 -10.75 13.77 -1.05
N THR A 790 -10.57 15.07 -0.82
CA THR A 790 -9.54 15.55 0.13
C THR A 790 -9.87 15.19 1.57
N GLU A 791 -11.12 14.83 1.88
CA GLU A 791 -11.47 14.27 3.16
C GLU A 791 -10.65 13.00 3.43
N ALA A 792 -10.51 12.09 2.45
CA ALA A 792 -9.71 10.87 2.62
C ALA A 792 -8.22 11.15 2.90
N MET A 793 -7.70 12.31 2.45
CA MET A 793 -6.32 12.74 2.69
C MET A 793 -6.10 13.19 4.15
N PHE A 794 -7.06 13.90 4.74
CA PHE A 794 -6.89 14.62 6.02
C PHE A 794 -7.76 14.10 7.17
N SER A 795 -8.95 13.55 6.90
CA SER A 795 -9.81 12.93 7.91
C SER A 795 -9.06 11.79 8.59
N ASN A 796 -9.38 11.51 9.86
CA ASN A 796 -8.72 10.48 10.69
C ASN A 796 -7.17 10.47 10.67
N SER A 797 -6.52 11.56 10.24
CA SER A 797 -5.06 11.71 10.28
C SER A 797 -4.57 11.96 11.71
N SER A 798 -3.37 11.47 12.04
CA SER A 798 -2.69 11.79 13.30
C SER A 798 -2.20 13.24 13.39
N ASP A 799 -2.15 13.94 12.26
CA ASP A 799 -1.48 15.23 12.14
C ASP A 799 -2.44 16.39 11.81
N PHE A 800 -3.67 16.07 11.37
CA PHE A 800 -4.67 17.05 10.94
C PHE A 800 -6.05 16.82 11.57
N LEU A 801 -6.71 17.92 11.91
CA LEU A 801 -8.16 18.04 12.09
C LEU A 801 -8.75 18.58 10.78
N TYR A 802 -9.68 17.83 10.21
CA TYR A 802 -10.34 18.18 8.96
C TYR A 802 -11.67 18.87 9.24
N PHE A 803 -11.90 20.02 8.61
CA PHE A 803 -13.09 20.84 8.73
C PHE A 803 -13.71 21.01 7.36
N THR A 804 -15.02 21.15 7.33
CA THR A 804 -15.75 21.62 6.16
C THR A 804 -16.40 22.97 6.46
N THR A 805 -16.79 23.73 5.44
CA THR A 805 -17.61 24.93 5.65
C THR A 805 -18.91 24.65 6.38
N ASN A 806 -19.44 23.42 6.31
CA ASN A 806 -20.66 23.03 7.04
C ASN A 806 -20.45 22.97 8.56
N ASP A 807 -19.21 22.89 9.02
CA ASP A 807 -18.84 22.90 10.44
C ASP A 807 -18.68 24.32 11.01
N ALA A 808 -18.69 25.34 10.16
CA ALA A 808 -18.67 26.74 10.56
C ALA A 808 -20.07 27.20 11.03
N PRO A 809 -20.19 28.28 11.82
CA PRO A 809 -21.51 28.84 12.15
C PRO A 809 -22.15 29.56 10.94
N ALA A 810 -23.48 29.67 10.93
CA ALA A 810 -24.33 30.18 9.82
C ALA A 810 -23.80 31.47 9.14
N ASN A 811 -23.22 32.38 9.95
CA ASN A 811 -22.63 33.66 9.57
C ASN A 811 -21.21 33.58 8.94
N VAL A 812 -20.61 32.39 8.89
CA VAL A 812 -19.26 32.13 8.36
C VAL A 812 -19.28 31.29 7.07
N HIS A 813 -20.41 30.63 6.74
CA HIS A 813 -20.52 29.79 5.52
C HIS A 813 -20.32 30.56 4.20
N GLY A 814 -20.28 31.89 4.24
CA GLY A 814 -20.21 32.75 3.06
C GLY A 814 -21.55 32.86 2.31
N ASP A 815 -22.57 32.13 2.74
CA ASP A 815 -23.91 32.10 2.16
C ASP A 815 -24.83 33.23 2.69
N ASP A 816 -24.27 34.37 3.11
CA ASP A 816 -25.08 35.49 3.61
C ASP A 816 -25.79 36.24 2.45
N PHE A 817 -26.89 35.62 2.04
CA PHE A 817 -28.14 35.99 1.36
C PHE A 817 -28.30 37.16 0.39
N ASN A 818 -27.35 38.08 0.15
CA ASN A 818 -27.60 39.16 -0.81
C ASN A 818 -26.33 39.67 -1.53
N ARG A 819 -26.09 39.13 -2.75
CA ARG A 819 -25.49 39.78 -3.94
C ARG A 819 -24.02 39.57 -4.34
N TYR A 820 -23.11 38.98 -3.54
CA TYR A 820 -21.65 39.10 -3.85
C TYR A 820 -20.78 37.83 -3.88
N ASP A 821 -21.33 36.64 -3.72
CA ASP A 821 -20.51 35.47 -3.38
C ASP A 821 -19.64 34.87 -4.51
N ALA A 822 -19.97 35.08 -5.80
CA ALA A 822 -19.08 34.68 -6.91
C ALA A 822 -17.99 35.72 -7.26
N CYS A 823 -17.82 36.75 -6.43
CA CYS A 823 -17.07 37.95 -6.80
C CYS A 823 -16.01 38.30 -5.77
N TYR A 824 -15.03 39.08 -6.23
CA TYR A 824 -13.99 39.60 -5.37
C TYR A 824 -14.63 40.40 -4.24
N TRP A 825 -14.23 40.14 -3.00
CA TRP A 825 -14.73 40.89 -1.85
C TRP A 825 -14.08 42.27 -1.83
N PRO A 826 -14.86 43.37 -1.89
CA PRO A 826 -14.30 44.70 -1.75
C PRO A 826 -13.70 44.86 -0.34
N PRO A 827 -12.70 45.74 -0.16
CA PRO A 827 -12.07 45.98 1.14
C PRO A 827 -13.06 46.25 2.29
N ASP A 828 -14.19 46.88 1.99
CA ASP A 828 -15.22 47.32 2.96
C ASP A 828 -16.39 46.32 3.15
N PHE A 829 -16.19 45.02 2.85
CA PHE A 829 -17.28 44.04 2.97
C PHE A 829 -17.73 43.85 4.44
N PRO A 830 -19.03 44.04 4.77
CA PRO A 830 -19.53 44.04 6.16
C PRO A 830 -19.29 42.73 6.94
N GLY A 831 -19.20 41.59 6.25
CA GLY A 831 -18.93 40.28 6.87
C GLY A 831 -17.45 40.01 7.19
N HIS A 832 -16.52 40.92 6.84
CA HIS A 832 -15.08 40.70 7.02
C HIS A 832 -14.67 40.43 8.48
N SER A 833 -15.31 41.09 9.46
CA SER A 833 -14.87 41.01 10.86
C SER A 833 -15.16 39.66 11.51
N ILE A 834 -16.36 39.10 11.30
CA ILE A 834 -16.78 37.82 11.88
C ILE A 834 -16.08 36.65 11.16
N THR A 835 -16.16 36.62 9.82
CA THR A 835 -15.53 35.55 9.02
C THR A 835 -14.00 35.60 9.13
N GLY A 836 -13.42 36.81 9.08
CA GLY A 836 -11.98 36.99 9.27
C GLY A 836 -11.52 36.66 10.69
N GLY A 837 -12.31 37.01 11.70
CA GLY A 837 -12.06 36.61 13.10
C GLY A 837 -12.07 35.09 13.29
N TRP A 838 -12.98 34.38 12.63
CA TRP A 838 -13.04 32.92 12.67
C TRP A 838 -11.77 32.28 12.10
N PHE A 839 -11.34 32.66 10.89
CA PHE A 839 -10.11 32.16 10.28
C PHE A 839 -8.84 32.59 11.07
N ALA A 840 -8.81 33.82 11.58
CA ALA A 840 -7.71 34.28 12.43
C ALA A 840 -7.60 33.46 13.73
N SER A 841 -8.73 33.11 14.36
CA SER A 841 -8.76 32.35 15.61
C SER A 841 -8.21 30.92 15.47
N MET A 842 -8.39 30.28 14.31
CA MET A 842 -7.77 28.97 14.01
C MET A 842 -6.25 29.02 14.07
N LYS A 843 -5.66 30.16 13.72
CA LYS A 843 -4.22 30.39 13.74
C LYS A 843 -3.72 30.84 15.12
N THR A 844 -4.40 31.80 15.73
CA THR A 844 -3.91 32.46 16.95
C THR A 844 -4.17 31.64 18.20
N GLU A 845 -5.35 31.02 18.34
CA GLU A 845 -5.73 30.27 19.53
C GLU A 845 -6.58 29.02 19.20
N PRO A 846 -5.97 27.95 18.66
CA PRO A 846 -6.63 26.69 18.28
C PRO A 846 -7.50 26.06 19.38
N LEU A 847 -7.03 26.15 20.62
CA LEU A 847 -7.70 25.63 21.81
C LEU A 847 -9.00 26.37 22.10
N LEU A 848 -8.97 27.70 22.07
CA LEU A 848 -10.13 28.55 22.26
C LEU A 848 -11.09 28.44 21.08
N PHE A 849 -10.57 28.36 19.85
CA PHE A 849 -11.36 28.09 18.66
C PHE A 849 -12.22 26.82 18.80
N LEU A 850 -11.62 25.71 19.23
CA LEU A 850 -12.34 24.44 19.39
C LEU A 850 -13.33 24.46 20.58
N ASN A 851 -13.07 25.23 21.62
CA ASN A 851 -13.89 25.27 22.83
C ASN A 851 -15.03 26.31 22.78
N ASN A 852 -14.93 27.35 21.95
CA ASN A 852 -15.89 28.47 21.91
C ASN A 852 -17.09 28.27 20.98
N LEU A 853 -17.27 27.09 20.37
CA LEU A 853 -18.39 26.82 19.47
C LEU A 853 -19.66 26.46 20.27
N GLN A 854 -20.67 27.34 20.26
CA GLN A 854 -21.97 27.10 20.87
C GLN A 854 -22.74 26.02 20.08
N ASN A 855 -23.27 24.99 20.78
CA ASN A 855 -24.03 23.86 20.20
C ASN A 855 -23.28 23.06 19.10
N PRO A 856 -22.18 22.37 19.42
CA PRO A 856 -21.37 21.66 18.43
C PRO A 856 -22.15 20.49 17.79
N SER A 857 -22.07 20.39 16.45
CA SER A 857 -22.53 19.23 15.67
C SER A 857 -21.87 17.93 16.15
N SER A 858 -22.42 16.77 15.76
CA SER A 858 -21.80 15.46 16.06
C SER A 858 -20.37 15.38 15.54
N HIS A 859 -20.11 15.94 14.35
CA HIS A 859 -18.78 16.04 13.76
C HIS A 859 -17.85 16.93 14.61
N MET A 860 -18.33 18.08 15.08
CA MET A 860 -17.52 18.97 15.91
C MET A 860 -17.16 18.34 17.26
N LYS A 861 -18.08 17.58 17.88
CA LYS A 861 -17.78 16.80 19.10
C LYS A 861 -16.70 15.75 18.85
N TYR A 862 -16.72 15.10 17.69
CA TYR A 862 -15.66 14.18 17.27
C TYR A 862 -14.31 14.90 17.14
N LEU A 863 -14.26 16.07 16.51
CA LEU A 863 -13.04 16.87 16.37
C LEU A 863 -12.48 17.33 17.73
N GLN A 864 -13.34 17.76 18.66
CA GLN A 864 -12.94 18.11 20.02
C GLN A 864 -12.34 16.91 20.78
N ARG A 865 -12.92 15.72 20.64
CA ARG A 865 -12.37 14.49 21.24
C ARG A 865 -11.01 14.15 20.63
N LYS A 866 -10.92 14.12 19.30
CA LYS A 866 -9.69 13.80 18.56
C LYS A 866 -8.57 14.79 18.89
N PHE A 867 -8.90 16.07 19.03
CA PHE A 867 -7.96 17.10 19.46
C PHE A 867 -7.34 16.79 20.83
N ARG A 868 -8.15 16.35 21.81
CA ARG A 868 -7.66 15.94 23.14
C ARG A 868 -6.76 14.71 23.08
N GLU A 869 -7.02 13.80 22.14
CA GLU A 869 -6.22 12.57 21.94
C GLU A 869 -4.87 12.83 21.24
N MET A 870 -4.78 13.86 20.38
CA MET A 870 -3.61 14.06 19.51
C MET A 870 -2.30 14.30 20.27
N ASN A 871 -2.30 14.80 21.52
CA ASN A 871 -1.11 15.13 22.33
C ASN A 871 0.00 15.96 21.58
N LYS A 872 -0.33 16.46 20.39
CA LYS A 872 0.46 17.23 19.44
C LYS A 872 -0.38 18.47 19.12
N GLY A 873 0.26 19.61 18.89
CA GLY A 873 -0.47 20.79 18.45
C GLY A 873 -1.17 20.51 17.11
N PRO A 874 -2.51 20.62 17.03
CA PRO A 874 -3.30 20.15 15.90
C PRO A 874 -3.11 21.07 14.69
N ARG A 875 -3.12 20.50 13.50
CA ARG A 875 -3.11 21.29 12.27
C ARG A 875 -4.50 21.27 11.67
N PHE A 876 -4.89 22.39 11.07
CA PHE A 876 -6.20 22.54 10.46
C PHE A 876 -6.09 22.30 8.95
N ALA A 877 -6.95 21.41 8.44
CA ALA A 877 -7.26 21.30 7.03
C ALA A 877 -8.73 21.70 6.85
N VAL A 878 -8.99 22.80 6.14
CA VAL A 878 -10.33 23.36 5.97
C VAL A 878 -10.75 23.25 4.52
N ASN A 879 -11.80 22.48 4.25
CA ASN A 879 -12.42 22.36 2.94
C ASN A 879 -13.54 23.38 2.77
N LEU A 880 -13.33 24.31 1.85
CA LEU A 880 -14.21 25.44 1.57
C LEU A 880 -15.21 25.09 0.45
N LEU A 881 -16.28 24.35 0.80
CA LEU A 881 -17.23 23.73 -0.13
C LEU A 881 -18.32 24.66 -0.69
N SER A 882 -18.55 25.85 -0.11
CA SER A 882 -19.65 26.77 -0.53
C SER A 882 -19.45 27.44 -1.91
N GLY A 883 -18.32 27.18 -2.57
CA GLY A 883 -17.99 27.64 -3.92
C GLY A 883 -17.38 29.05 -3.99
N PHE A 884 -16.64 29.33 -5.06
CA PHE A 884 -16.04 30.64 -5.38
C PHE A 884 -15.03 31.21 -4.35
N TRP A 885 -14.58 30.43 -3.35
CA TRP A 885 -13.48 30.82 -2.45
C TRP A 885 -12.15 31.10 -3.17
N ASN A 886 -12.03 30.58 -4.38
CA ASN A 886 -10.91 30.78 -5.29
C ASN A 886 -10.63 32.26 -5.59
N THR A 887 -11.67 33.10 -5.64
CA THR A 887 -11.52 34.55 -5.89
C THR A 887 -11.19 35.34 -4.62
N LYS A 888 -11.11 34.68 -3.46
CA LYS A 888 -10.91 35.28 -2.13
C LYS A 888 -9.60 34.84 -1.48
N LEU A 889 -8.75 34.13 -2.23
CA LEU A 889 -7.48 33.60 -1.74
C LEU A 889 -6.52 34.70 -1.28
N GLU A 890 -6.48 35.85 -1.98
CA GLU A 890 -5.67 37.00 -1.56
C GLU A 890 -6.16 37.56 -0.21
N TRP A 891 -7.47 37.74 -0.04
CA TRP A 891 -8.06 38.16 1.23
C TRP A 891 -7.79 37.18 2.38
N LEU A 892 -7.92 35.86 2.13
CA LEU A 892 -7.57 34.83 3.12
C LEU A 892 -6.08 34.88 3.48
N TYR A 893 -5.21 35.12 2.49
CA TYR A 893 -3.78 35.26 2.70
C TYR A 893 -3.44 36.49 3.53
N ASP A 894 -4.16 37.60 3.37
CA ASP A 894 -3.96 38.80 4.21
C ASP A 894 -4.30 38.54 5.69
N ILE A 895 -5.25 37.63 5.97
CA ILE A 895 -5.64 37.25 7.33
C ILE A 895 -4.67 36.21 7.93
N ILE A 896 -4.38 35.15 7.17
CA ILE A 896 -3.59 34.00 7.65
C ILE A 896 -2.09 34.25 7.53
N GLY A 897 -1.65 34.97 6.51
CA GLY A 897 -0.24 35.23 6.20
C GLY A 897 0.51 33.99 5.67
N PRO A 898 1.85 33.95 5.81
CA PRO A 898 2.73 32.99 5.13
C PRO A 898 2.59 31.52 5.58
N GLU A 899 1.80 31.26 6.62
CA GLU A 899 1.46 29.91 7.10
C GLU A 899 0.33 29.25 6.30
N MET A 900 -0.39 30.02 5.49
CA MET A 900 -1.41 29.50 4.61
C MET A 900 -0.80 28.53 3.59
N ARG A 901 -1.43 27.37 3.42
CA ARG A 901 -1.19 26.42 2.33
C ARG A 901 -2.50 26.21 1.61
N THR A 902 -2.47 26.19 0.28
CA THR A 902 -3.70 26.09 -0.52
C THR A 902 -3.62 24.90 -1.46
N ILE A 903 -4.62 24.04 -1.39
CA ILE A 903 -4.90 22.97 -2.35
C ILE A 903 -6.08 23.42 -3.19
N ILE A 904 -5.90 23.43 -4.50
CA ILE A 904 -6.93 23.79 -5.46
C ILE A 904 -7.25 22.56 -6.28
N MET A 905 -8.45 22.02 -6.11
CA MET A 905 -8.95 20.99 -7.00
C MET A 905 -9.50 21.66 -8.26
N VAL A 906 -9.17 21.11 -9.42
CA VAL A 906 -9.69 21.50 -10.74
C VAL A 906 -10.13 20.25 -11.50
N ARG A 907 -11.06 20.43 -12.43
CA ARG A 907 -11.60 19.38 -13.32
C ARG A 907 -11.63 19.91 -14.75
N ASP A 908 -11.49 19.05 -15.73
CA ASP A 908 -11.63 19.38 -17.15
C ASP A 908 -12.97 20.12 -17.36
N PRO A 909 -12.97 21.29 -18.04
CA PRO A 909 -14.19 22.04 -18.23
C PRO A 909 -15.24 21.28 -19.02
N ARG A 910 -14.85 20.41 -19.95
CA ARG A 910 -15.77 19.60 -20.77
C ARG A 910 -16.50 18.61 -19.88
N ASP A 911 -15.75 17.89 -19.05
CA ASP A 911 -16.30 16.90 -18.12
C ASP A 911 -17.17 17.54 -17.03
N TRP A 912 -16.75 18.66 -16.45
CA TRP A 912 -17.53 19.37 -15.43
C TRP A 912 -18.82 19.98 -15.97
N ILE A 913 -18.80 20.54 -17.19
CA ILE A 913 -20.01 21.12 -17.78
C ILE A 913 -20.98 20.00 -18.14
N TYR A 914 -20.49 18.91 -18.74
CA TYR A 914 -21.29 17.73 -19.04
C TYR A 914 -21.96 17.14 -17.78
N SER A 915 -21.24 17.04 -16.66
CA SER A 915 -21.82 16.53 -15.41
C SER A 915 -22.95 17.41 -14.85
N LEU A 916 -22.95 18.70 -15.18
CA LEU A 916 -23.99 19.66 -14.81
C LEU A 916 -25.17 19.73 -15.80
N THR A 917 -24.98 19.27 -17.04
CA THR A 917 -26.00 19.35 -18.10
C THR A 917 -26.64 18.01 -18.45
N ARG A 918 -26.03 16.88 -18.08
CA ARG A 918 -26.58 15.54 -18.32
C ARG A 918 -27.91 15.32 -17.59
N GLU A 919 -28.79 14.51 -18.20
CA GLU A 919 -30.15 14.26 -17.71
C GLU A 919 -30.36 12.87 -17.07
N ASP A 920 -29.41 11.96 -17.28
CA ASP A 920 -29.44 10.54 -16.89
C ASP A 920 -28.98 10.30 -15.43
N LEU A 921 -29.42 11.16 -14.51
CA LEU A 921 -29.13 11.04 -13.08
C LEU A 921 -30.29 10.42 -12.31
N SER A 922 -30.00 9.75 -11.19
CA SER A 922 -31.05 9.32 -10.25
C SER A 922 -31.81 10.54 -9.68
N SER A 923 -33.05 10.32 -9.21
CA SER A 923 -33.88 11.40 -8.67
C SER A 923 -33.20 12.21 -7.57
N GLN A 924 -32.41 11.56 -6.70
CA GLN A 924 -31.69 12.22 -5.62
C GLN A 924 -30.52 13.06 -6.16
N GLN A 925 -29.71 12.50 -7.06
CA GLN A 925 -28.60 13.20 -7.71
C GLN A 925 -29.09 14.42 -8.49
N ARG A 926 -30.19 14.29 -9.23
CA ARG A 926 -30.79 15.38 -10.03
C ARG A 926 -31.22 16.56 -9.16
N VAL A 927 -31.77 16.31 -7.97
CA VAL A 927 -32.12 17.39 -7.03
C VAL A 927 -30.88 18.16 -6.57
N ILE A 928 -29.79 17.44 -6.25
CA ILE A 928 -28.53 18.06 -5.81
C ILE A 928 -27.90 18.84 -6.97
N GLN A 929 -27.79 18.25 -8.16
CA GLN A 929 -27.29 18.87 -9.39
C GLN A 929 -28.04 20.18 -9.69
N GLN A 930 -29.37 20.16 -9.66
CA GLN A 930 -30.18 21.37 -9.90
C GLN A 930 -29.97 22.46 -8.85
N ASN A 931 -29.76 22.10 -7.58
CA ASN A 931 -29.46 23.06 -6.53
C ASN A 931 -28.09 23.72 -6.76
N VAL A 932 -27.08 22.92 -7.15
CA VAL A 932 -25.76 23.43 -7.55
C VAL A 932 -25.87 24.36 -8.75
N LEU A 933 -26.58 23.95 -9.81
CA LEU A 933 -26.78 24.75 -11.02
C LEU A 933 -27.47 26.09 -10.71
N LYS A 934 -28.55 26.07 -9.91
CA LYS A 934 -29.22 27.29 -9.44
C LYS A 934 -28.29 28.20 -8.65
N SER A 935 -27.42 27.63 -7.80
CA SER A 935 -26.44 28.38 -7.02
C SER A 935 -25.39 29.05 -7.92
N LEU A 936 -24.80 28.31 -8.85
CA LEU A 936 -23.81 28.81 -9.80
C LEU A 936 -24.37 29.96 -10.67
N LEU A 937 -25.61 29.82 -11.16
CA LEU A 937 -26.25 30.80 -12.04
C LEU A 937 -26.80 32.03 -11.29
N ARG A 938 -27.28 31.88 -10.04
CA ARG A 938 -27.77 33.02 -9.22
C ARG A 938 -26.65 34.00 -8.88
N LYS A 939 -25.42 33.53 -8.70
CA LYS A 939 -24.27 34.32 -8.24
C LYS A 939 -23.59 35.15 -9.38
N MET A 940 -24.12 35.15 -10.61
CA MET A 940 -23.51 35.79 -11.80
C MET A 940 -23.70 37.33 -11.94
N LYS A 941 -24.47 37.99 -11.06
CA LYS A 941 -24.73 39.45 -11.11
C LYS A 941 -23.65 40.23 -10.35
N CYS A 942 -22.51 40.52 -10.97
CA CYS A 942 -21.47 41.32 -10.32
C CYS A 942 -20.93 42.46 -11.16
N SER A 943 -20.57 43.55 -10.48
CA SER A 943 -19.78 44.66 -11.02
C SER A 943 -18.30 44.40 -10.73
N PRO A 944 -17.43 44.23 -11.74
CA PRO A 944 -16.00 44.02 -11.53
C PRO A 944 -15.27 45.31 -11.07
N PRO A 945 -14.08 45.21 -10.45
CA PRO A 945 -13.19 46.35 -10.20
C PRO A 945 -12.81 47.09 -11.49
N ALA A 946 -12.44 48.37 -11.38
CA ALA A 946 -12.27 49.29 -12.51
C ALA A 946 -11.11 48.96 -13.49
N LEU A 947 -10.15 48.12 -13.10
CA LEU A 947 -9.02 47.66 -13.91
C LEU A 947 -9.14 46.15 -14.12
N LEU A 948 -9.31 45.69 -15.37
CA LEU A 948 -9.51 44.28 -15.68
C LEU A 948 -8.40 43.72 -16.61
N PRO A 949 -7.90 42.51 -16.33
CA PRO A 949 -7.31 41.63 -17.34
C PRO A 949 -8.38 41.10 -18.32
N TRP A 950 -7.94 40.54 -19.46
CA TRP A 950 -8.79 40.06 -20.56
C TRP A 950 -9.94 39.12 -20.13
N GLU A 951 -9.72 38.33 -19.07
CA GLU A 951 -10.61 37.34 -18.42
C GLU A 951 -11.98 37.90 -18.01
N TYR A 952 -12.10 39.22 -17.84
CA TYR A 952 -13.34 39.89 -17.46
C TYR A 952 -13.88 40.82 -18.56
N SER A 953 -13.13 41.02 -19.64
CA SER A 953 -13.45 41.96 -20.72
C SER A 953 -14.38 41.35 -21.79
N SER A 954 -14.28 40.04 -22.03
CA SER A 954 -15.10 39.30 -23.02
C SER A 954 -16.56 39.17 -22.61
N MET A 955 -16.87 39.20 -21.29
CA MET A 955 -18.25 39.15 -20.82
C MET A 955 -19.06 40.43 -21.15
N LYS A 956 -18.42 41.57 -21.46
CA LYS A 956 -19.11 42.83 -21.79
C LYS A 956 -19.63 42.91 -23.23
N LYS A 957 -19.20 42.05 -24.15
CA LYS A 957 -19.43 42.24 -25.60
C LYS A 957 -20.66 41.54 -26.21
N GLY A 958 -21.54 40.93 -25.43
CA GLY A 958 -22.78 40.33 -25.97
C GLY A 958 -23.97 40.54 -25.04
N LYS A 959 -24.94 41.35 -25.47
CA LYS A 959 -26.28 41.50 -24.86
C LYS A 959 -27.26 40.40 -25.32
N GLU A 960 -26.79 39.34 -25.96
CA GLU A 960 -27.61 38.21 -26.41
C GLU A 960 -27.71 37.08 -25.36
N LYS A 961 -28.78 36.29 -25.45
CA LYS A 961 -29.07 35.15 -24.56
C LYS A 961 -28.00 34.05 -24.74
N ARG A 962 -26.92 34.10 -23.95
CA ARG A 962 -25.94 33.01 -23.87
C ARG A 962 -26.59 31.67 -23.50
N THR A 963 -26.14 30.59 -24.12
CA THR A 963 -26.56 29.22 -23.81
C THR A 963 -26.14 28.84 -22.38
N LEU A 964 -26.66 27.73 -21.86
CA LEU A 964 -26.26 27.26 -20.52
C LEU A 964 -24.78 26.86 -20.48
N VAL A 965 -24.34 26.13 -21.50
CA VAL A 965 -22.94 25.68 -21.68
C VAL A 965 -21.98 26.87 -21.72
N GLU A 966 -22.29 27.89 -22.52
CA GLU A 966 -21.45 29.09 -22.62
C GLU A 966 -21.34 29.82 -21.26
N LYS A 967 -22.43 29.90 -20.49
CA LYS A 967 -22.40 30.50 -19.13
C LYS A 967 -21.52 29.70 -18.18
N LEU A 968 -21.60 28.37 -18.21
CA LEU A 968 -20.79 27.50 -17.35
C LEU A 968 -19.30 27.54 -17.74
N ALA A 969 -19.00 27.57 -19.04
CA ALA A 969 -17.63 27.74 -19.55
C ALA A 969 -16.99 29.05 -19.04
N PHE A 970 -17.73 30.17 -19.09
CA PHE A 970 -17.24 31.43 -18.51
C PHE A 970 -17.05 31.37 -16.99
N ILE A 971 -17.91 30.66 -16.26
CA ILE A 971 -17.76 30.46 -14.81
C ILE A 971 -16.48 29.67 -14.52
N TRP A 972 -16.25 28.59 -15.25
CA TRP A 972 -15.04 27.78 -15.13
C TRP A 972 -13.79 28.62 -15.43
N ALA A 973 -13.72 29.21 -16.62
CA ALA A 973 -12.56 29.96 -17.09
C ALA A 973 -12.18 31.10 -16.15
N ARG A 974 -13.16 31.87 -15.65
CA ARG A 974 -12.93 32.97 -14.71
C ARG A 974 -12.36 32.49 -13.37
N ASN A 975 -12.95 31.47 -12.77
CA ASN A 975 -12.51 30.96 -11.47
C ASN A 975 -11.11 30.37 -11.58
N VAL A 976 -10.89 29.54 -12.60
CA VAL A 976 -9.64 28.82 -12.78
C VAL A 976 -8.51 29.75 -13.23
N ALA A 977 -8.77 30.72 -14.12
CA ALA A 977 -7.78 31.75 -14.47
C ALA A 977 -7.31 32.55 -13.24
N THR A 978 -8.25 32.92 -12.36
CA THR A 978 -7.93 33.61 -11.11
C THR A 978 -7.01 32.78 -10.21
N MET A 979 -7.28 31.46 -10.09
CA MET A 979 -6.43 30.54 -9.32
C MET A 979 -5.00 30.47 -9.89
N VAL A 980 -4.87 30.33 -11.21
CA VAL A 980 -3.58 30.24 -11.90
C VAL A 980 -2.78 31.54 -11.73
N ARG A 981 -3.47 32.69 -11.69
CA ARG A 981 -2.83 34.01 -11.53
C ARG A 981 -2.30 34.26 -10.11
N ILE A 982 -3.02 33.86 -9.07
CA ILE A 982 -2.66 34.13 -7.66
C ILE A 982 -1.50 33.24 -7.16
N GLY A 983 -0.99 32.31 -7.99
CA GLY A 983 -0.02 31.23 -7.71
C GLY A 983 1.24 31.57 -6.90
N ARG A 984 1.12 31.80 -5.59
CA ARG A 984 2.21 31.74 -4.60
C ARG A 984 1.94 30.60 -3.62
N GLY A 985 2.74 29.54 -3.64
CA GLY A 985 2.61 28.41 -2.70
C GLY A 985 1.35 27.54 -2.88
N ILE A 986 0.66 27.70 -4.01
CA ILE A 986 -0.59 27.03 -4.37
C ILE A 986 -0.28 25.68 -5.03
N GLN A 987 -1.00 24.64 -4.63
CA GLN A 987 -0.99 23.36 -5.31
C GLN A 987 -2.29 23.14 -6.07
N ILE A 988 -2.19 23.10 -7.39
CA ILE A 988 -3.30 22.71 -8.27
C ILE A 988 -3.25 21.19 -8.43
N ILE A 989 -4.38 20.53 -8.20
CA ILE A 989 -4.62 19.10 -8.40
C ILE A 989 -5.72 18.96 -9.43
N ARG A 990 -5.46 18.26 -10.52
CA ARG A 990 -6.47 17.86 -11.48
C ARG A 990 -7.17 16.61 -10.98
N LEU A 991 -8.50 16.57 -11.03
CA LEU A 991 -9.27 15.40 -10.66
C LEU A 991 -8.77 14.19 -11.45
N GLU A 992 -8.54 14.36 -12.74
CA GLU A 992 -8.09 13.35 -13.69
C GLU A 992 -6.72 12.75 -13.31
N ASP A 993 -5.81 13.56 -12.73
CA ASP A 993 -4.54 13.03 -12.23
C ASP A 993 -4.75 12.16 -10.98
N LEU A 994 -5.68 12.56 -10.11
CA LEU A 994 -6.02 11.82 -8.90
C LEU A 994 -6.73 10.51 -9.23
N GLU A 995 -7.56 10.49 -10.27
CA GLU A 995 -8.23 9.29 -10.79
C GLU A 995 -7.22 8.30 -11.37
N LYS A 996 -6.24 8.82 -12.12
CA LYS A 996 -5.22 8.01 -12.80
C LYS A 996 -4.15 7.45 -11.86
N ASP A 997 -3.66 8.24 -10.92
CA ASP A 997 -2.61 7.82 -9.97
C ASP A 997 -2.80 8.47 -8.59
N PRO A 998 -3.81 7.99 -7.82
CA PRO A 998 -4.16 8.61 -6.54
C PRO A 998 -3.02 8.58 -5.53
N GLY A 999 -2.24 7.49 -5.52
CA GLY A 999 -1.11 7.33 -4.61
C GLY A 999 -0.03 8.38 -4.85
N ARG A 1000 0.38 8.56 -6.11
CA ARG A 1000 1.39 9.55 -6.49
C ARG A 1000 0.91 10.97 -6.20
N VAL A 1001 -0.32 11.30 -6.59
CA VAL A 1001 -0.87 12.66 -6.38
C VAL A 1001 -0.86 13.02 -4.90
N VAL A 1002 -1.31 12.13 -4.01
CA VAL A 1002 -1.31 12.40 -2.56
C VAL A 1002 0.11 12.61 -2.04
N VAL A 1003 1.08 11.79 -2.46
CA VAL A 1003 2.49 11.96 -2.05
C VAL A 1003 3.01 13.32 -2.52
N GLU A 1004 2.75 13.71 -3.78
CA GLU A 1004 3.12 15.02 -4.31
C GLU A 1004 2.42 16.16 -3.56
N VAL A 1005 1.18 15.96 -3.10
CA VAL A 1005 0.42 16.91 -2.29
C VAL A 1005 1.10 17.19 -0.97
N PHE A 1006 1.26 16.16 -0.15
CA PHE A 1006 1.90 16.31 1.15
C PHE A 1006 3.32 16.87 1.00
N LYS A 1007 4.04 16.49 -0.06
CA LYS A 1007 5.35 17.04 -0.39
C LYS A 1007 5.33 18.55 -0.67
N ARG A 1008 4.35 19.10 -1.39
CA ARG A 1008 4.32 20.55 -1.67
C ARG A 1008 3.88 21.37 -0.45
N ILE A 1009 3.00 20.81 0.39
CA ILE A 1009 2.58 21.51 1.63
C ILE A 1009 3.62 21.41 2.76
N GLY A 1010 4.68 20.61 2.61
CA GLY A 1010 5.79 20.53 3.58
C GLY A 1010 5.72 19.35 4.55
N PHE A 1011 5.08 18.25 4.14
CA PHE A 1011 4.72 17.13 5.01
C PHE A 1011 5.04 15.76 4.40
N THR A 1012 5.08 14.75 5.27
CA THR A 1012 5.09 13.34 4.91
C THR A 1012 3.66 12.80 4.97
N VAL A 1013 3.22 12.12 3.92
CA VAL A 1013 2.02 11.30 3.98
C VAL A 1013 2.36 9.95 4.61
N SER A 1014 1.47 9.43 5.47
CA SER A 1014 1.59 8.06 6.00
C SER A 1014 0.94 7.03 5.09
N VAL A 1015 1.41 5.78 5.14
CA VAL A 1015 0.88 4.70 4.29
C VAL A 1015 -0.64 4.49 4.45
N PRO A 1016 -1.23 4.53 5.67
CA PRO A 1016 -2.70 4.49 5.82
C PRO A 1016 -3.43 5.65 5.15
N GLN A 1017 -2.83 6.84 5.07
CA GLN A 1017 -3.44 7.96 4.34
C GLN A 1017 -3.43 7.70 2.83
N ILE A 1018 -2.35 7.14 2.30
CA ILE A 1018 -2.28 6.73 0.88
C ILE A 1018 -3.35 5.68 0.59
N ASN A 1019 -3.43 4.61 1.41
CA ASN A 1019 -4.44 3.54 1.24
C ASN A 1019 -5.85 4.13 1.14
N ARG A 1020 -6.24 4.98 2.10
CA ARG A 1020 -7.60 5.52 2.15
C ARG A 1020 -7.95 6.33 0.91
N VAL A 1021 -7.02 7.11 0.37
CA VAL A 1021 -7.28 7.88 -0.86
C VAL A 1021 -7.38 6.95 -2.07
N ILE A 1022 -6.45 5.98 -2.21
CA ILE A 1022 -6.53 4.98 -3.28
C ILE A 1022 -7.86 4.23 -3.20
N ARG A 1023 -8.26 3.81 -2.01
CA ARG A 1023 -9.56 3.17 -1.74
C ARG A 1023 -10.71 4.07 -2.13
N SER A 1024 -10.72 5.31 -1.69
CA SER A 1024 -11.80 6.26 -2.04
C SER A 1024 -11.96 6.43 -3.55
N VAL A 1025 -10.85 6.48 -4.30
CA VAL A 1025 -10.86 6.70 -5.75
C VAL A 1025 -11.16 5.43 -6.55
N ARG A 1026 -10.55 4.29 -6.19
CA ARG A 1026 -10.64 3.06 -7.01
C ARG A 1026 -11.92 2.26 -6.82
N THR A 1027 -12.49 2.32 -5.62
CA THR A 1027 -13.47 1.31 -5.20
C THR A 1027 -14.91 1.74 -5.42
N GLY A 1028 -15.14 2.97 -5.90
CA GLY A 1028 -16.48 3.48 -6.17
C GLY A 1028 -17.35 3.63 -4.91
N TYR A 1029 -16.77 3.71 -3.71
CA TYR A 1029 -17.52 3.91 -2.47
C TYR A 1029 -17.61 5.37 -2.01
N PHE A 1030 -16.91 6.29 -2.68
CA PHE A 1030 -16.99 7.73 -2.40
C PHE A 1030 -17.67 8.46 -3.55
N PRO A 1031 -19.00 8.74 -3.45
CA PRO A 1031 -19.71 9.47 -4.47
C PRO A 1031 -19.22 10.92 -4.53
N LEU A 1032 -19.13 11.45 -5.74
CA LEU A 1032 -19.00 12.89 -5.96
C LEU A 1032 -20.35 13.57 -5.61
N LEU A 1033 -20.34 14.90 -5.44
CA LEU A 1033 -21.46 15.66 -4.87
C LEU A 1033 -22.85 15.30 -5.42
N TYR A 1034 -22.97 15.09 -6.73
CA TYR A 1034 -24.21 14.71 -7.43
C TYR A 1034 -23.98 13.67 -8.53
N GLU A 1035 -22.84 12.99 -8.52
CA GLU A 1035 -22.50 11.93 -9.47
C GLU A 1035 -22.27 10.62 -8.72
N ASP A 1036 -22.24 9.52 -9.45
CA ASP A 1036 -21.78 8.26 -8.89
C ASP A 1036 -20.28 8.37 -8.52
N ALA A 1037 -19.84 7.42 -7.71
CA ALA A 1037 -18.44 7.37 -7.32
C ALA A 1037 -17.54 7.09 -8.51
N ILE A 1038 -16.33 7.64 -8.43
CA ILE A 1038 -15.33 7.48 -9.46
C ILE A 1038 -14.87 6.02 -9.53
N LYS A 1039 -14.60 5.55 -10.75
CA LYS A 1039 -13.98 4.26 -11.04
C LYS A 1039 -12.67 4.50 -11.78
N GLU A 1040 -11.69 3.61 -11.58
CA GLU A 1040 -10.43 3.61 -12.32
C GLU A 1040 -10.72 3.50 -13.83
N ASP A 1041 -9.99 4.26 -14.64
CA ASP A 1041 -10.11 4.29 -16.12
C ASP A 1041 -11.50 4.68 -16.67
N ARG A 1042 -12.18 5.64 -16.03
CA ARG A 1042 -13.37 6.27 -16.64
C ARG A 1042 -12.94 7.03 -17.90
N ASP A 1043 -13.29 6.49 -19.07
CA ASP A 1043 -13.28 7.29 -20.29
C ASP A 1043 -14.19 8.51 -20.08
N PRO A 1044 -13.75 9.73 -20.43
CA PRO A 1044 -14.54 10.92 -20.16
C PRO A 1044 -15.88 10.82 -20.90
N GLU A 1045 -16.98 10.67 -20.15
CA GLU A 1045 -18.30 10.39 -20.73
C GLU A 1045 -18.79 11.49 -21.68
N TRP A 1046 -18.27 12.71 -21.54
CA TRP A 1046 -18.57 13.81 -22.45
C TRP A 1046 -18.09 13.54 -23.89
N THR A 1047 -17.07 12.69 -24.08
CA THR A 1047 -16.47 12.43 -25.41
C THR A 1047 -17.48 11.85 -26.40
N ASP A 1048 -18.36 10.95 -25.92
CA ASP A 1048 -19.35 10.27 -26.77
C ASP A 1048 -20.76 10.88 -26.68
N ASN A 1049 -21.01 11.77 -25.70
CA ASN A 1049 -22.36 12.21 -25.34
C ASN A 1049 -22.59 13.72 -25.40
N MET A 1050 -21.54 14.53 -25.58
CA MET A 1050 -21.66 15.98 -25.69
C MET A 1050 -21.69 16.41 -27.16
N GLU A 1051 -22.54 17.38 -27.51
CA GLU A 1051 -22.61 17.90 -28.89
C GLU A 1051 -21.30 18.61 -29.26
N GLU A 1052 -20.86 18.44 -30.51
CA GLU A 1052 -19.60 19.02 -31.02
C GLU A 1052 -19.60 20.56 -30.91
N ASP A 1053 -20.73 21.21 -31.17
CA ASP A 1053 -20.91 22.66 -31.00
C ASP A 1053 -20.69 23.12 -29.54
N ASP A 1054 -21.15 22.33 -28.58
CA ASP A 1054 -20.97 22.63 -27.16
C ASP A 1054 -19.50 22.44 -26.73
N ILE A 1055 -18.82 21.42 -27.27
CA ILE A 1055 -17.38 21.21 -27.07
C ILE A 1055 -16.59 22.40 -27.63
N ASP A 1056 -16.88 22.82 -28.86
CA ASP A 1056 -16.24 23.96 -29.52
C ASP A 1056 -16.41 25.26 -28.72
N ILE A 1057 -17.60 25.51 -28.17
CA ILE A 1057 -17.87 26.67 -27.30
C ILE A 1057 -16.98 26.59 -26.04
N ILE A 1058 -16.89 25.42 -25.41
CA ILE A 1058 -16.09 25.23 -24.19
C ILE A 1058 -14.61 25.45 -24.49
N GLU A 1059 -14.08 24.82 -25.54
CA GLU A 1059 -12.68 24.96 -25.91
C GLU A 1059 -12.35 26.39 -26.32
N TYR A 1060 -13.23 27.05 -27.07
CA TYR A 1060 -13.06 28.46 -27.43
C TYR A 1060 -12.96 29.36 -26.18
N VAL A 1061 -13.84 29.19 -25.20
CA VAL A 1061 -13.87 30.02 -23.97
C VAL A 1061 -12.74 29.66 -23.00
N CYS A 1062 -12.40 28.38 -22.86
CA CYS A 1062 -11.52 27.87 -21.81
C CYS A 1062 -10.08 27.60 -22.26
N SER A 1063 -9.79 27.56 -23.57
CA SER A 1063 -8.51 27.10 -24.14
C SER A 1063 -7.25 27.68 -23.50
N ASP A 1064 -7.22 29.00 -23.27
CA ASP A 1064 -6.06 29.69 -22.69
C ASP A 1064 -5.72 29.21 -21.27
N VAL A 1065 -6.75 28.86 -20.50
CA VAL A 1065 -6.60 28.35 -19.13
C VAL A 1065 -6.32 26.84 -19.16
N MET A 1066 -6.98 26.09 -20.06
CA MET A 1066 -6.74 24.67 -20.26
C MET A 1066 -5.28 24.38 -20.60
N LYS A 1067 -4.70 25.13 -21.55
CA LYS A 1067 -3.28 25.02 -21.93
C LYS A 1067 -2.32 25.23 -20.76
N LYS A 1068 -2.65 26.13 -19.82
CA LYS A 1068 -1.82 26.38 -18.62
C LYS A 1068 -1.90 25.23 -17.60
N LEU A 1069 -3.00 24.49 -17.59
CA LEU A 1069 -3.20 23.32 -16.73
C LEU A 1069 -2.77 22.00 -17.37
N GLY A 1070 -2.42 22.02 -18.67
CA GLY A 1070 -1.97 20.84 -19.41
C GLY A 1070 -3.10 19.86 -19.75
N TYR A 1071 -4.32 20.37 -19.93
CA TYR A 1071 -5.43 19.63 -20.53
C TYR A 1071 -5.29 19.53 -22.04
#